data_AF-A0A3S0VA35-F1
#
_entry.id   AF-A0A3S0VA35-F1
#
_cell.length_a   1.000
_cell.length_b   1.000
_cell.length_c   1.000
_cell.angle_alpha   90.00
_cell.angle_beta   90.00
_cell.angle_gamma   90.00
#
_symmetry.space_group_name_H-M   'P 1'
#
loop_
_entity.id
_entity.type
_entity.pdbx_description
1 polymer ?
#
loop_
_entity_poly.entity_id
_entity_poly.type
_entity_poly.pdbx_seq_one_letter_code
_entity_poly.pdbx_strand_id
1 'polypeptide(L)'
;MSTPEVEVKEAMSSEKLHNKNCHAYLLKIKEAIPSQAVQNLPENVTSLFAELAKIEPAYHPETAYADLYSRFFRVVEDEFLPWIKDSDNIEIEREWDNFFFAIYHNDNNILPNTYEAIREIPANHRPVANAIEHKVSQSLLDSKSQRINKEAQTPAEAGSAYGRFTAMISANFKPQHTTSIATVRTYQYNDGAINPENKKGVTEYRFGTQAQRHHGEVRVSPLFEHWLQVQERQASEKSITHIYFNNLGKDRPKKLDFEGHKEKALTTALHDLETDHENIAVITLPADKGLMGKSDFKKTNDHHSYQKVREEFLHIALEDGKAQEKIKDFHISPKVREILFCDSRGKYSKELEEEKLNDLLNNSFIKMGIDPTKNQDLSSAQRQAVWFHFTKYELPNFIIETTEPVSINFSCKDAIDRGGVSSAYYNLMKSIESGQPLSRKEFECALHAAPAMVKARGMNHHSKLIWNTVDAYINQNYEQIRDDPKKAWLIEWRDLNCPHSRVEALLNLRTAQVLQELRQREASLQNSNLIPAKENQLELKSIAQGIKILENIEQQHIAGVSGKRLLLEAVTRTAELLLPSVIHVQDAKINIQEKNLASYLTLAKDLTVKYPALQTLGGFMKALVGTILLLPTFGLTKGWVEKGWATCKAGFAGREKGLLHDEGSRSTQVHEMQALVEEQKKYKEQMNAVKEQDHAKENEDIKPVDGITLV
;
A
#
# COMPACT_ATOMS: atom_id res chain seq x y z
N MET A 1 -23.10 37.73 18.72
CA MET A 1 -22.27 36.94 17.79
C MET A 1 -22.35 35.49 18.24
N SER A 2 -23.19 34.71 17.57
CA SER A 2 -23.38 33.28 17.79
C SER A 2 -22.12 32.53 17.38
N THR A 3 -21.57 31.74 18.29
CA THR A 3 -20.53 30.75 18.00
C THR A 3 -21.03 29.82 16.89
N PRO A 4 -20.22 29.54 15.84
CA PRO A 4 -20.59 28.56 14.84
C PRO A 4 -20.71 27.19 15.54
N GLU A 5 -21.88 26.58 15.45
CA GLU A 5 -22.04 25.16 15.76
C GLU A 5 -21.10 24.39 14.83
N VAL A 6 -20.06 23.80 15.41
CA VAL A 6 -19.22 22.84 14.71
C VAL A 6 -20.10 21.63 14.46
N GLU A 7 -20.57 21.50 13.22
CA GLU A 7 -21.26 20.32 12.73
C GLU A 7 -20.39 19.08 13.06
N VAL A 8 -20.81 18.31 14.07
CA VAL A 8 -20.15 17.05 14.40
C VAL A 8 -20.48 16.09 13.28
N LYS A 9 -19.59 16.03 12.28
CA LYS A 9 -19.70 15.08 11.18
C LYS A 9 -19.77 13.68 11.78
N GLU A 10 -20.93 13.06 11.67
CA GLU A 10 -21.18 11.76 12.26
C GLU A 10 -20.15 10.74 11.72
N ALA A 11 -19.49 10.02 12.63
CA ALA A 11 -18.44 9.08 12.24
C ALA A 11 -19.00 7.96 11.37
N MET A 12 -18.30 7.64 10.28
CA MET A 12 -18.68 6.55 9.37
C MET A 12 -18.47 5.19 10.05
N SER A 13 -19.54 4.42 10.27
CA SER A 13 -19.46 3.03 10.76
C SER A 13 -19.27 2.02 9.61
N SER A 14 -18.90 0.78 9.93
CA SER A 14 -18.79 -0.27 8.92
C SER A 14 -20.13 -0.61 8.29
N GLU A 15 -21.22 -0.59 9.07
CA GLU A 15 -22.58 -0.81 8.55
C GLU A 15 -22.99 0.29 7.57
N LYS A 16 -22.84 1.58 7.93
CA LYS A 16 -23.20 2.70 7.04
C LYS A 16 -22.38 2.69 5.76
N LEU A 17 -21.09 2.38 5.87
CA LEU A 17 -20.19 2.26 4.74
C LEU A 17 -20.60 1.09 3.82
N HIS A 18 -20.91 -0.08 4.39
CA HIS A 18 -21.35 -1.24 3.63
C HIS A 18 -22.67 -0.96 2.92
N ASN A 19 -23.64 -0.36 3.61
CA ASN A 19 -24.93 0.02 3.04
C ASN A 19 -24.78 0.97 1.84
N LYS A 20 -23.91 1.98 1.97
CA LYS A 20 -23.56 2.90 0.88
C LYS A 20 -22.88 2.19 -0.29
N ASN A 21 -22.00 1.23 0.00
CA ASN A 21 -21.34 0.44 -1.03
C ASN A 21 -22.33 -0.46 -1.78
N CYS A 22 -23.28 -1.10 -1.08
CA CYS A 22 -24.35 -1.87 -1.69
C CYS A 22 -25.26 -1.00 -2.58
N HIS A 23 -25.60 0.21 -2.14
CA HIS A 23 -26.33 1.19 -2.97
C HIS A 23 -25.61 1.49 -4.29
N ALA A 24 -24.31 1.82 -4.22
CA ALA A 24 -23.51 2.12 -5.40
C ALA A 24 -23.44 0.93 -6.39
N TYR A 25 -23.30 -0.29 -5.88
CA TYR A 25 -23.31 -1.50 -6.70
C TYR A 25 -24.69 -1.74 -7.35
N LEU A 26 -25.77 -1.67 -6.57
CA LEU A 26 -27.12 -1.94 -7.05
C LEU A 26 -27.61 -0.91 -8.07
N LEU A 27 -27.15 0.34 -7.98
CA LEU A 27 -27.39 1.36 -9.02
C LEU A 27 -26.85 0.90 -10.38
N LYS A 28 -25.64 0.35 -10.42
CA LYS A 28 -25.05 -0.19 -11.67
C LYS A 28 -25.79 -1.40 -12.19
N ILE A 29 -26.28 -2.26 -11.30
CA ILE A 29 -27.13 -3.39 -11.71
C ILE A 29 -28.45 -2.89 -12.30
N LYS A 30 -29.10 -1.89 -11.67
CA LYS A 30 -30.33 -1.29 -12.16
C LYS A 30 -30.19 -0.76 -13.59
N GLU A 31 -29.08 -0.09 -13.89
CA GLU A 31 -28.77 0.45 -15.23
C GLU A 31 -28.70 -0.64 -16.31
N ALA A 32 -28.38 -1.88 -15.94
CA ALA A 32 -28.21 -3.00 -16.86
C ALA A 32 -29.47 -3.85 -17.07
N ILE A 33 -30.58 -3.57 -16.38
CA ILE A 33 -31.85 -4.31 -16.54
C ILE A 33 -32.52 -3.89 -17.85
N PRO A 34 -32.86 -4.82 -18.77
CA PRO A 34 -33.52 -4.50 -20.03
C PRO A 34 -34.95 -3.97 -19.80
N SER A 35 -35.25 -2.79 -20.35
CA SER A 35 -36.53 -2.10 -20.14
C SER A 35 -37.76 -2.86 -20.67
N GLN A 36 -37.57 -3.78 -21.62
CA GLN A 36 -38.66 -4.50 -22.32
C GLN A 36 -38.87 -5.94 -21.84
N ALA A 37 -37.94 -6.51 -21.04
CA ALA A 37 -37.88 -7.95 -20.75
C ALA A 37 -38.56 -8.39 -19.43
N VAL A 38 -39.44 -7.57 -18.84
CA VAL A 38 -40.02 -7.84 -17.50
C VAL A 38 -41.32 -8.67 -17.57
N GLN A 39 -41.72 -9.16 -18.75
CA GLN A 39 -42.94 -9.95 -18.87
C GLN A 39 -42.69 -11.41 -18.53
N ASN A 40 -43.59 -12.02 -17.75
CA ASN A 40 -43.57 -13.46 -17.40
C ASN A 40 -42.38 -13.94 -16.55
N LEU A 41 -41.72 -13.04 -15.82
CA LEU A 41 -40.72 -13.41 -14.84
C LEU A 41 -41.36 -14.09 -13.61
N PRO A 42 -40.64 -14.98 -12.90
CA PRO A 42 -41.09 -15.49 -11.61
C PRO A 42 -41.45 -14.35 -10.64
N GLU A 43 -42.41 -14.59 -9.74
CA GLU A 43 -42.93 -13.54 -8.83
C GLU A 43 -41.83 -12.90 -7.98
N ASN A 44 -40.92 -13.70 -7.42
CA ASN A 44 -39.82 -13.21 -6.61
C ASN A 44 -38.81 -12.37 -7.41
N VAL A 45 -38.57 -12.74 -8.67
CA VAL A 45 -37.69 -11.99 -9.59
C VAL A 45 -38.35 -10.66 -9.97
N THR A 46 -39.64 -10.69 -10.29
CA THR A 46 -40.43 -9.49 -10.57
C THR A 46 -40.42 -8.52 -9.38
N SER A 47 -40.64 -9.04 -8.17
CA SER A 47 -40.59 -8.25 -6.93
C SER A 47 -39.21 -7.64 -6.70
N LEU A 48 -38.14 -8.41 -6.90
CA LEU A 48 -36.76 -7.92 -6.77
C LEU A 48 -36.50 -6.76 -7.75
N PHE A 49 -36.84 -6.92 -9.03
CA PHE A 49 -36.58 -5.89 -10.03
C PHE A 49 -37.44 -4.65 -9.83
N ALA A 50 -38.67 -4.80 -9.32
CA ALA A 50 -39.49 -3.66 -8.89
C ALA A 50 -38.87 -2.88 -7.71
N GLU A 51 -38.15 -3.56 -6.80
CA GLU A 51 -37.40 -2.90 -5.72
C GLU A 51 -36.14 -2.20 -6.25
N LEU A 52 -35.38 -2.84 -7.14
CA LEU A 52 -34.21 -2.21 -7.79
C LEU A 52 -34.61 -0.96 -8.58
N ALA A 53 -35.76 -1.00 -9.26
CA ALA A 53 -36.27 0.15 -10.02
C ALA A 53 -36.51 1.39 -9.14
N LYS A 54 -36.83 1.21 -7.86
CA LYS A 54 -37.05 2.28 -6.87
C LYS A 54 -35.77 2.88 -6.30
N ILE A 55 -34.60 2.28 -6.55
CA ILE A 55 -33.33 2.83 -6.07
C ILE A 55 -33.07 4.17 -6.78
N GLU A 56 -32.94 5.23 -6.00
CA GLU A 56 -32.61 6.56 -6.48
C GLU A 56 -31.09 6.76 -6.61
N PRO A 57 -30.61 7.64 -7.52
CA PRO A 57 -29.19 7.98 -7.61
C PRO A 57 -28.60 8.53 -6.31
N ALA A 58 -29.41 9.25 -5.52
CA ALA A 58 -29.02 9.73 -4.21
C ALA A 58 -29.04 8.59 -3.17
N TYR A 59 -28.00 8.52 -2.33
CA TYR A 59 -27.93 7.55 -1.24
C TYR A 59 -28.82 7.99 -0.07
N HIS A 60 -29.73 7.11 0.36
CA HIS A 60 -30.60 7.33 1.52
C HIS A 60 -30.17 6.45 2.71
N PRO A 61 -29.65 7.03 3.80
CA PRO A 61 -29.03 6.26 4.89
C PRO A 61 -29.98 5.32 5.64
N GLU A 62 -31.30 5.58 5.60
CA GLU A 62 -32.32 4.78 6.29
C GLU A 62 -32.80 3.56 5.47
N THR A 63 -32.41 3.48 4.19
CA THR A 63 -32.78 2.36 3.31
C THR A 63 -31.78 1.22 3.48
N ALA A 64 -32.29 0.00 3.71
CA ALA A 64 -31.49 -1.21 3.91
C ALA A 64 -30.99 -1.81 2.58
N TYR A 65 -30.06 -1.13 1.91
CA TYR A 65 -29.49 -1.58 0.64
C TYR A 65 -28.66 -2.86 0.78
N ALA A 66 -28.06 -3.14 1.93
CA ALA A 66 -27.29 -4.39 2.10
C ALA A 66 -28.21 -5.62 2.23
N ASP A 67 -29.40 -5.46 2.83
CA ASP A 67 -30.44 -6.49 2.83
C ASP A 67 -30.91 -6.77 1.38
N LEU A 68 -31.17 -5.71 0.61
CA LEU A 68 -31.54 -5.82 -0.82
C LEU A 68 -30.43 -6.47 -1.66
N TYR A 69 -29.16 -6.14 -1.41
CA TYR A 69 -28.01 -6.76 -2.06
C TYR A 69 -27.91 -8.26 -1.77
N SER A 70 -28.09 -8.66 -0.52
CA SER A 70 -28.05 -10.06 -0.12
C SER A 70 -29.20 -10.85 -0.76
N ARG A 71 -30.41 -10.26 -0.78
CA ARG A 71 -31.58 -10.83 -1.47
C ARG A 71 -31.37 -10.92 -2.98
N PHE A 72 -30.75 -9.91 -3.59
CA PHE A 72 -30.45 -9.88 -5.03
C PHE A 72 -29.68 -11.13 -5.44
N PHE A 73 -28.56 -11.45 -4.77
CA PHE A 73 -27.75 -12.61 -5.15
C PHE A 73 -28.48 -13.93 -4.94
N ARG A 74 -29.25 -14.07 -3.87
CA ARG A 74 -30.07 -15.26 -3.63
C ARG A 74 -31.08 -15.48 -4.77
N VAL A 75 -31.90 -14.48 -5.07
CA VAL A 75 -32.96 -14.59 -6.08
C VAL A 75 -32.38 -14.74 -7.49
N VAL A 76 -31.29 -14.02 -7.81
CA VAL A 76 -30.69 -14.08 -9.15
C VAL A 76 -30.00 -15.41 -9.40
N GLU A 77 -29.26 -15.95 -8.43
CA GLU A 77 -28.58 -17.25 -8.57
C GLU A 77 -29.56 -18.43 -8.49
N ASP A 78 -30.49 -18.42 -7.53
CA ASP A 78 -31.30 -19.60 -7.20
C ASP A 78 -32.63 -19.66 -7.99
N GLU A 79 -33.12 -18.54 -8.56
CA GLU A 79 -34.41 -18.49 -9.27
C GLU A 79 -34.29 -17.92 -10.70
N PHE A 80 -33.64 -16.76 -10.87
CA PHE A 80 -33.62 -16.08 -12.17
C PHE A 80 -32.73 -16.79 -13.20
N LEU A 81 -31.49 -17.13 -12.83
CA LEU A 81 -30.58 -17.81 -13.75
C LEU A 81 -31.12 -19.18 -14.21
N PRO A 82 -31.66 -20.05 -13.33
CA PRO A 82 -32.35 -21.27 -13.77
C PRO A 82 -33.49 -20.99 -14.75
N TRP A 83 -34.37 -20.02 -14.45
CA TRP A 83 -35.49 -19.69 -15.33
C TRP A 83 -35.04 -19.23 -16.73
N ILE A 84 -33.96 -18.45 -16.83
CA ILE A 84 -33.42 -18.06 -18.14
C ILE A 84 -32.89 -19.28 -18.88
N LYS A 85 -32.12 -20.13 -18.21
CA LYS A 85 -31.52 -21.33 -18.82
C LYS A 85 -32.59 -22.34 -19.27
N ASP A 86 -33.69 -22.45 -18.53
CA ASP A 86 -34.81 -23.35 -18.83
C ASP A 86 -35.78 -22.80 -19.90
N SER A 87 -35.64 -21.52 -20.28
CA SER A 87 -36.54 -20.89 -21.27
C SER A 87 -36.37 -21.42 -22.69
N ASP A 88 -35.29 -22.17 -22.97
CA ASP A 88 -34.84 -22.62 -24.31
C ASP A 88 -34.81 -21.51 -25.38
N ASN A 89 -34.85 -20.23 -24.96
CA ASN A 89 -34.89 -19.08 -25.85
C ASN A 89 -33.60 -18.27 -25.74
N ILE A 90 -32.69 -18.53 -26.68
CA ILE A 90 -31.38 -17.88 -26.75
C ILE A 90 -31.47 -16.37 -26.99
N GLU A 91 -32.56 -15.87 -27.58
CA GLU A 91 -32.76 -14.43 -27.76
C GLU A 91 -33.05 -13.75 -26.43
N ILE A 92 -33.89 -14.37 -25.58
CA ILE A 92 -34.13 -13.88 -24.21
C ILE A 92 -32.83 -13.91 -23.41
N GLU A 93 -32.06 -15.01 -23.45
CA GLU A 93 -30.76 -15.07 -22.77
C GLU A 93 -29.85 -13.91 -23.18
N ARG A 94 -29.74 -13.65 -24.50
CA ARG A 94 -28.89 -12.58 -25.05
C ARG A 94 -29.37 -11.18 -24.67
N GLU A 95 -30.66 -10.95 -24.52
CA GLU A 95 -31.19 -9.67 -24.02
C GLU A 95 -30.68 -9.36 -22.61
N TRP A 96 -30.41 -10.38 -21.80
CA TRP A 96 -29.91 -10.26 -20.44
C TRP A 96 -28.38 -10.34 -20.31
N ASP A 97 -27.63 -10.54 -21.40
CA ASP A 97 -26.16 -10.63 -21.38
C ASP A 97 -25.52 -9.42 -20.68
N ASN A 98 -25.99 -8.20 -20.98
CA ASN A 98 -25.46 -6.98 -20.34
C ASN A 98 -25.71 -6.96 -18.82
N PHE A 99 -26.85 -7.48 -18.37
CA PHE A 99 -27.17 -7.59 -16.94
C PHE A 99 -26.21 -8.55 -16.24
N PHE A 100 -26.01 -9.76 -16.78
CA PHE A 100 -25.07 -10.72 -16.20
C PHE A 100 -23.63 -10.23 -16.27
N PHE A 101 -23.25 -9.55 -17.35
CA PHE A 101 -21.94 -8.91 -17.49
C PHE A 101 -21.70 -7.90 -16.36
N ALA A 102 -22.70 -7.06 -16.03
CA ALA A 102 -22.64 -6.02 -15.01
C ALA A 102 -22.55 -6.55 -13.56
N ILE A 103 -22.85 -7.84 -13.31
CA ILE A 103 -22.66 -8.45 -11.98
C ILE A 103 -21.19 -8.41 -11.55
N TYR A 104 -20.27 -8.60 -12.50
CA TYR A 104 -18.82 -8.58 -12.25
C TYR A 104 -18.15 -7.32 -12.81
N HIS A 105 -18.59 -6.86 -13.99
CA HIS A 105 -18.16 -5.58 -14.57
C HIS A 105 -18.93 -4.42 -13.96
N ASN A 106 -18.71 -4.19 -12.66
CA ASN A 106 -19.40 -3.18 -11.89
C ASN A 106 -18.44 -2.05 -11.49
N ASP A 107 -18.30 -1.04 -12.36
CA ASP A 107 -17.52 0.16 -12.05
C ASP A 107 -18.33 1.14 -11.20
N ASN A 108 -18.28 0.91 -9.89
CA ASN A 108 -19.08 1.60 -8.87
C ASN A 108 -18.28 2.56 -7.98
N ASN A 109 -16.99 2.74 -8.24
CA ASN A 109 -16.10 3.58 -7.43
C ASN A 109 -16.08 3.25 -5.93
N ILE A 110 -16.48 2.04 -5.51
CA ILE A 110 -16.57 1.66 -4.10
C ILE A 110 -15.20 1.69 -3.43
N LEU A 111 -14.14 1.23 -4.11
CA LEU A 111 -12.80 1.17 -3.53
C LEU A 111 -12.24 2.57 -3.23
N PRO A 112 -12.19 3.54 -4.17
CA PRO A 112 -11.83 4.92 -3.86
C PRO A 112 -12.68 5.54 -2.74
N ASN A 113 -14.01 5.38 -2.80
CA ASN A 113 -14.93 5.95 -1.80
C ASN A 113 -14.71 5.36 -0.40
N THR A 114 -14.45 4.06 -0.32
CA THR A 114 -14.09 3.37 0.93
C THR A 114 -12.75 3.86 1.45
N TYR A 115 -11.76 4.05 0.56
CA TYR A 115 -10.46 4.57 0.95
C TYR A 115 -10.56 5.98 1.53
N GLU A 116 -11.36 6.88 0.96
CA GLU A 116 -11.54 8.24 1.50
C GLU A 116 -12.07 8.23 2.95
N ALA A 117 -12.90 7.25 3.33
CA ALA A 117 -13.37 7.11 4.71
C ALA A 117 -12.26 6.74 5.71
N ILE A 118 -11.16 6.12 5.24
CA ILE A 118 -10.06 5.65 6.09
C ILE A 118 -8.72 6.33 5.81
N ARG A 119 -8.64 7.19 4.79
CA ARG A 119 -7.40 7.73 4.19
C ARG A 119 -6.43 8.34 5.20
N GLU A 120 -6.95 9.02 6.21
CA GLU A 120 -6.10 9.66 7.23
C GLU A 120 -5.34 8.66 8.12
N ILE A 121 -5.77 7.39 8.17
CA ILE A 121 -5.14 6.36 8.98
C ILE A 121 -3.80 5.88 8.38
N PRO A 122 -3.73 5.40 7.12
CA PRO A 122 -2.47 5.03 6.49
C PRO A 122 -1.60 6.26 6.18
N ALA A 123 -2.20 7.38 5.74
CA ALA A 123 -1.45 8.60 5.43
C ALA A 123 -0.68 9.17 6.63
N ASN A 124 -1.22 9.01 7.84
CA ASN A 124 -0.61 9.46 9.08
C ASN A 124 -0.06 8.28 9.92
N HIS A 125 0.19 7.13 9.29
CA HIS A 125 0.81 5.99 9.97
C HIS A 125 2.23 6.34 10.43
N ARG A 126 2.61 5.78 11.59
CA ARG A 126 3.91 5.98 12.21
C ARG A 126 4.47 4.61 12.61
N PRO A 127 5.78 4.37 12.50
CA PRO A 127 6.41 3.11 12.89
C PRO A 127 6.02 2.62 14.28
N VAL A 128 5.83 3.54 15.23
CA VAL A 128 5.49 3.22 16.63
C VAL A 128 4.01 3.02 16.88
N ALA A 129 3.14 3.38 15.94
CA ALA A 129 1.71 3.29 16.14
C ALA A 129 1.22 1.83 16.07
N ASN A 130 0.00 1.61 16.56
CA ASN A 130 -0.72 0.37 16.30
C ASN A 130 -0.82 0.10 14.80
N ALA A 131 -0.84 -1.18 14.43
CA ALA A 131 -1.00 -1.61 13.05
C ALA A 131 -2.22 -0.95 12.41
N ILE A 132 -2.10 -0.57 11.13
CA ILE A 132 -3.17 0.04 10.35
C ILE A 132 -4.46 -0.80 10.42
N GLU A 133 -4.30 -2.14 10.41
CA GLU A 133 -5.39 -3.11 10.65
C GLU A 133 -6.32 -2.70 11.80
N HIS A 134 -5.75 -2.50 12.99
CA HIS A 134 -6.51 -2.20 14.20
C HIS A 134 -7.05 -0.78 14.22
N LYS A 135 -6.31 0.20 13.69
CA LYS A 135 -6.78 1.59 13.65
C LYS A 135 -8.00 1.74 12.74
N VAL A 136 -8.00 1.09 11.57
CA VAL A 136 -9.17 1.06 10.69
C VAL A 136 -10.33 0.35 11.39
N SER A 137 -10.06 -0.79 12.05
CA SER A 137 -11.08 -1.51 12.84
C SER A 137 -11.73 -0.63 13.90
N GLN A 138 -10.96 0.20 14.60
CA GLN A 138 -11.46 1.14 15.61
C GLN A 138 -12.24 2.30 14.99
N SER A 139 -11.81 2.78 13.81
CA SER A 139 -12.45 3.90 13.12
C SER A 139 -13.79 3.53 12.48
N LEU A 140 -14.00 2.26 12.13
CA LEU A 140 -15.21 1.74 11.49
C LEU A 140 -16.09 0.93 12.44
N LEU A 141 -15.92 1.06 13.76
CA LEU A 141 -16.75 0.33 14.72
C LEU A 141 -18.23 0.66 14.53
N ASP A 142 -19.07 -0.36 14.56
CA ASP A 142 -20.52 -0.21 14.53
C ASP A 142 -21.02 0.30 15.89
N SER A 143 -21.91 1.30 15.86
CA SER A 143 -22.64 1.72 17.06
C SER A 143 -23.77 0.73 17.34
N LYS A 144 -24.01 0.42 18.61
CA LYS A 144 -25.06 -0.53 19.01
C LYS A 144 -26.48 0.02 18.82
N SER A 145 -26.64 1.30 18.47
CA SER A 145 -27.88 2.03 18.72
C SER A 145 -28.83 2.20 17.53
N GLN A 146 -28.55 1.68 16.33
CA GLN A 146 -29.55 1.55 15.24
C GLN A 146 -28.95 0.77 14.08
N ARG A 147 -29.27 -0.53 13.99
CA ARG A 147 -28.92 -1.37 12.84
C ARG A 147 -29.96 -1.11 11.73
N ILE A 148 -29.51 -0.62 10.58
CA ILE A 148 -30.33 -0.35 9.39
C ILE A 148 -30.64 -1.66 8.68
N ASN A 149 -29.62 -2.50 8.49
CA ASN A 149 -29.73 -3.77 7.75
C ASN A 149 -30.00 -4.91 8.71
N LYS A 150 -31.19 -5.51 8.64
CA LYS A 150 -31.64 -6.51 9.63
C LYS A 150 -31.11 -7.90 9.34
N GLU A 151 -30.88 -8.22 8.07
CA GLU A 151 -30.50 -9.57 7.63
C GLU A 151 -29.04 -9.65 7.21
N ALA A 152 -28.53 -8.60 6.57
CA ALA A 152 -27.18 -8.58 6.04
C ALA A 152 -26.12 -8.49 7.14
N GLN A 153 -25.07 -9.29 6.99
CA GLN A 153 -23.89 -9.26 7.86
C GLN A 153 -23.08 -7.97 7.63
N THR A 154 -22.68 -7.28 8.71
CA THR A 154 -21.79 -6.11 8.57
C THR A 154 -20.33 -6.52 8.34
N PRO A 155 -19.49 -5.66 7.73
CA PRO A 155 -18.06 -5.93 7.61
C PRO A 155 -17.37 -6.15 8.96
N ALA A 156 -17.75 -5.42 10.02
CA ALA A 156 -17.20 -5.65 11.36
C ALA A 156 -17.60 -7.03 11.92
N GLU A 157 -18.84 -7.48 11.70
CA GLU A 157 -19.29 -8.84 12.04
C GLU A 157 -18.50 -9.90 11.27
N ALA A 158 -18.30 -9.71 9.96
CA ALA A 158 -17.53 -10.62 9.10
C ALA A 158 -16.03 -10.69 9.50
N GLY A 159 -15.45 -9.56 9.94
CA GLY A 159 -14.08 -9.47 10.43
C GLY A 159 -13.86 -10.06 11.83
N SER A 160 -14.93 -10.22 12.61
CA SER A 160 -14.87 -10.68 14.00
C SER A 160 -14.32 -12.11 14.12
N ALA A 161 -13.87 -12.49 15.33
CA ALA A 161 -13.43 -13.87 15.59
C ALA A 161 -14.58 -14.88 15.37
N TYR A 162 -15.79 -14.51 15.79
CA TYR A 162 -17.00 -15.32 15.60
C TYR A 162 -17.35 -15.47 14.12
N GLY A 163 -17.39 -14.37 13.36
CA GLY A 163 -17.69 -14.39 11.92
C GLY A 163 -16.69 -15.23 11.10
N ARG A 164 -15.40 -15.16 11.46
CA ARG A 164 -14.38 -16.02 10.83
C ARG A 164 -14.58 -17.50 11.16
N PHE A 165 -14.94 -17.82 12.41
CA PHE A 165 -15.21 -19.19 12.83
C PHE A 165 -16.45 -19.76 12.14
N THR A 166 -17.56 -19.02 12.08
CA THR A 166 -18.79 -19.46 11.41
C THR A 166 -18.58 -19.69 9.93
N ALA A 167 -17.88 -18.79 9.23
CA ALA A 167 -17.52 -18.97 7.82
C ALA A 167 -16.65 -20.22 7.58
N MET A 168 -15.79 -20.57 8.54
CA MET A 168 -14.95 -21.78 8.48
C MET A 168 -15.77 -23.06 8.62
N ILE A 169 -16.75 -23.12 9.53
CA ILE A 169 -17.52 -24.35 9.79
C ILE A 169 -18.76 -24.50 8.91
N SER A 170 -19.26 -23.41 8.33
CA SER A 170 -20.50 -23.39 7.56
C SER A 170 -20.47 -24.32 6.34
N ALA A 171 -21.59 -25.02 6.13
CA ALA A 171 -21.90 -25.76 4.91
C ALA A 171 -22.14 -24.82 3.71
N ASN A 172 -22.48 -23.56 3.97
CA ASN A 172 -22.65 -22.52 2.97
C ASN A 172 -21.52 -21.49 3.03
N PHE A 173 -20.84 -21.29 1.90
CA PHE A 173 -19.81 -20.26 1.73
C PHE A 173 -19.95 -19.69 0.32
N LYS A 174 -20.57 -18.51 0.23
CA LYS A 174 -20.77 -17.75 -1.00
C LYS A 174 -20.29 -16.30 -0.76
N PRO A 175 -19.00 -15.99 -0.98
CA PRO A 175 -18.42 -14.69 -0.60
C PRO A 175 -19.18 -13.48 -1.14
N GLN A 176 -19.64 -13.58 -2.38
CA GLN A 176 -20.34 -12.50 -3.09
C GLN A 176 -21.76 -12.23 -2.56
N HIS A 177 -22.35 -13.16 -1.79
CA HIS A 177 -23.68 -12.97 -1.20
C HIS A 177 -23.65 -12.14 0.10
N THR A 178 -22.47 -11.67 0.51
CA THR A 178 -22.24 -11.00 1.80
C THR A 178 -21.51 -9.68 1.60
N THR A 179 -20.34 -9.48 2.23
CA THR A 179 -19.64 -8.19 2.22
C THR A 179 -18.65 -8.04 1.06
N SER A 180 -18.38 -9.11 0.30
CA SER A 180 -17.44 -9.08 -0.82
C SER A 180 -18.09 -8.61 -2.13
N ILE A 181 -18.30 -7.30 -2.23
CA ILE A 181 -18.90 -6.63 -3.39
C ILE A 181 -17.93 -6.61 -4.58
N ALA A 182 -18.41 -6.97 -5.79
CA ALA A 182 -17.60 -6.92 -7.01
C ALA A 182 -17.35 -5.47 -7.45
N THR A 183 -16.11 -5.17 -7.86
CA THR A 183 -15.69 -3.82 -8.27
C THR A 183 -14.65 -3.90 -9.38
N VAL A 184 -14.55 -2.86 -10.20
CA VAL A 184 -13.42 -2.66 -11.13
C VAL A 184 -12.30 -1.89 -10.42
N ARG A 185 -11.04 -2.27 -10.67
CA ARG A 185 -9.86 -1.54 -10.22
C ARG A 185 -9.33 -0.66 -11.35
N THR A 186 -9.18 0.62 -11.05
CA THR A 186 -8.69 1.63 -12.00
C THR A 186 -7.47 2.32 -11.41
N TYR A 187 -6.42 2.47 -12.21
CA TYR A 187 -5.17 3.13 -11.86
C TYR A 187 -4.82 4.18 -12.91
N GLN A 188 -4.06 5.21 -12.54
CA GLN A 188 -3.70 6.25 -13.52
C GLN A 188 -2.95 5.71 -14.74
N TYR A 189 -2.13 4.67 -14.57
CA TYR A 189 -1.32 4.14 -15.67
C TYR A 189 -2.13 3.32 -16.70
N ASN A 190 -3.30 2.80 -16.31
CA ASN A 190 -4.17 2.01 -17.18
C ASN A 190 -5.50 2.72 -17.52
N ASP A 191 -5.68 3.96 -17.06
CA ASP A 191 -6.82 4.79 -17.41
C ASP A 191 -6.67 5.31 -18.86
N GLY A 192 -7.50 4.79 -19.77
CA GLY A 192 -7.48 5.16 -21.19
C GLY A 192 -7.86 6.62 -21.48
N ALA A 193 -8.45 7.34 -20.51
CA ALA A 193 -8.68 8.78 -20.62
C ALA A 193 -7.41 9.60 -20.32
N ILE A 194 -6.54 9.09 -19.43
CA ILE A 194 -5.27 9.72 -19.06
C ILE A 194 -4.14 9.25 -19.99
N ASN A 195 -4.20 8.01 -20.45
CA ASN A 195 -3.22 7.41 -21.34
C ASN A 195 -3.89 6.79 -22.59
N PRO A 196 -4.14 7.60 -23.64
CA PRO A 196 -4.80 7.16 -24.86
C PRO A 196 -4.03 6.07 -25.63
N GLU A 197 -2.71 5.95 -25.40
CA GLU A 197 -1.87 4.91 -26.01
C GLU A 197 -2.06 3.55 -25.32
N ASN A 198 -2.55 3.54 -24.07
CA ASN A 198 -2.91 2.34 -23.30
C ASN A 198 -4.39 1.93 -23.47
N LYS A 199 -5.09 2.39 -24.53
CA LYS A 199 -6.53 2.13 -24.78
C LYS A 199 -6.94 0.64 -24.87
N LYS A 200 -6.00 -0.30 -24.96
CA LYS A 200 -6.23 -1.75 -24.90
C LYS A 200 -5.82 -2.36 -23.54
N GLY A 201 -5.98 -1.61 -22.45
CA GLY A 201 -5.68 -2.11 -21.11
C GLY A 201 -6.56 -3.29 -20.71
N VAL A 202 -5.95 -4.29 -20.07
CA VAL A 202 -6.68 -5.39 -19.43
C VAL A 202 -7.51 -4.87 -18.26
N THR A 203 -8.78 -5.28 -18.17
CA THR A 203 -9.64 -4.88 -17.04
C THR A 203 -9.34 -5.73 -15.81
N GLU A 204 -8.95 -5.11 -14.70
CA GLU A 204 -8.81 -5.83 -13.43
C GLU A 204 -10.10 -5.76 -12.60
N TYR A 205 -10.69 -6.92 -12.36
CA TYR A 205 -11.80 -7.07 -11.44
C TYR A 205 -11.34 -7.44 -10.04
N ARG A 206 -12.06 -6.95 -9.04
CA ARG A 206 -11.95 -7.41 -7.64
C ARG A 206 -13.27 -8.06 -7.22
N PHE A 207 -13.20 -9.38 -7.03
CA PHE A 207 -14.23 -10.18 -6.38
C PHE A 207 -13.58 -11.36 -5.67
N GLY A 208 -14.20 -11.81 -4.57
CA GLY A 208 -13.75 -12.98 -3.81
C GLY A 208 -13.80 -14.28 -4.62
N THR A 209 -13.47 -15.40 -4.00
CA THR A 209 -13.41 -16.67 -4.73
C THR A 209 -14.76 -17.02 -5.33
N GLN A 210 -14.74 -17.50 -6.57
CA GLN A 210 -15.96 -17.92 -7.28
C GLN A 210 -16.25 -19.40 -7.09
N ALA A 211 -15.33 -20.16 -6.47
CA ALA A 211 -15.69 -21.44 -5.89
C ALA A 211 -16.44 -21.21 -4.58
N GLN A 212 -17.52 -21.95 -4.41
CA GLN A 212 -18.45 -21.82 -3.31
C GLN A 212 -18.62 -23.17 -2.60
N ARG A 213 -19.16 -23.11 -1.38
CA ARG A 213 -19.84 -24.26 -0.77
C ARG A 213 -21.33 -23.98 -0.75
N HIS A 214 -22.12 -24.86 -1.33
CA HIS A 214 -23.57 -24.77 -1.34
C HIS A 214 -24.12 -26.07 -0.76
N HIS A 215 -24.77 -25.98 0.40
CA HIS A 215 -25.27 -27.14 1.15
C HIS A 215 -24.20 -28.23 1.44
N GLY A 216 -22.95 -27.81 1.62
CA GLY A 216 -21.81 -28.69 1.89
C GLY A 216 -21.08 -29.18 0.64
N GLU A 217 -21.67 -29.01 -0.54
CA GLU A 217 -21.06 -29.37 -1.82
C GLU A 217 -20.20 -28.24 -2.36
N VAL A 218 -19.04 -28.58 -2.90
CA VAL A 218 -18.14 -27.61 -3.53
C VAL A 218 -18.51 -27.50 -5.00
N ARG A 219 -18.77 -26.28 -5.46
CA ARG A 219 -19.07 -25.95 -6.85
C ARG A 219 -18.50 -24.59 -7.23
N VAL A 220 -18.50 -24.25 -8.50
CA VAL A 220 -18.32 -22.86 -8.92
C VAL A 220 -19.66 -22.12 -8.88
N SER A 221 -19.61 -20.81 -8.68
CA SER A 221 -20.74 -19.91 -8.78
C SER A 221 -21.40 -20.05 -10.15
N PRO A 222 -22.69 -20.45 -10.22
CA PRO A 222 -23.40 -20.53 -11.50
C PRO A 222 -23.47 -19.19 -12.24
N LEU A 223 -23.48 -18.08 -11.49
CA LEU A 223 -23.42 -16.73 -12.05
C LEU A 223 -22.07 -16.43 -12.70
N PHE A 224 -20.98 -16.97 -12.14
CA PHE A 224 -19.65 -16.77 -12.71
C PHE A 224 -19.48 -17.58 -13.99
N GLU A 225 -19.91 -18.85 -14.00
CA GLU A 225 -19.92 -19.69 -15.20
C GLU A 225 -20.71 -19.02 -16.33
N HIS A 226 -21.91 -18.53 -16.02
CA HIS A 226 -22.71 -17.81 -17.01
C HIS A 226 -22.07 -16.50 -17.47
N TRP A 227 -21.43 -15.76 -16.56
CA TRP A 227 -20.66 -14.57 -16.91
C TRP A 227 -19.49 -14.86 -17.87
N LEU A 228 -18.83 -16.02 -17.74
CA LEU A 228 -17.80 -16.46 -18.68
C LEU A 228 -18.38 -16.74 -20.06
N GLN A 229 -19.59 -17.33 -20.15
CA GLN A 229 -20.29 -17.55 -21.42
C GLN A 229 -20.62 -16.22 -22.11
N VAL A 230 -21.11 -15.24 -21.34
CA VAL A 230 -21.37 -13.89 -21.85
C VAL A 230 -20.10 -13.25 -22.40
N GLN A 231 -18.97 -13.34 -21.67
CA GLN A 231 -17.70 -12.81 -22.15
C GLN A 231 -17.21 -13.49 -23.43
N GLU A 232 -17.34 -14.81 -23.53
CA GLU A 232 -16.99 -15.57 -24.74
C GLU A 232 -17.77 -15.07 -25.96
N ARG A 233 -19.08 -14.88 -25.80
CA ARG A 233 -19.95 -14.33 -26.87
C ARG A 233 -19.54 -12.92 -27.29
N GLN A 234 -19.09 -12.09 -26.35
CA GLN A 234 -18.68 -10.71 -26.62
C GLN A 234 -17.27 -10.60 -27.22
N ALA A 235 -16.38 -11.56 -26.93
CA ALA A 235 -14.98 -11.53 -27.34
C ALA A 235 -14.72 -12.51 -28.50
N SER A 236 -15.24 -12.19 -29.69
CA SER A 236 -15.27 -13.09 -30.87
C SER A 236 -13.93 -13.56 -31.44
N GLU A 237 -12.79 -13.08 -30.94
CA GLU A 237 -11.45 -13.36 -31.51
C GLU A 237 -10.39 -13.83 -30.49
N LYS A 238 -10.66 -13.82 -29.18
CA LYS A 238 -9.65 -14.14 -28.15
C LYS A 238 -9.83 -15.54 -27.60
N SER A 239 -8.75 -16.33 -27.59
CA SER A 239 -8.75 -17.68 -27.01
C SER A 239 -8.89 -17.68 -25.49
N ILE A 240 -8.27 -16.72 -24.81
CA ILE A 240 -8.43 -16.50 -23.37
C ILE A 240 -9.03 -15.10 -23.16
N THR A 241 -10.24 -15.05 -22.62
CA THR A 241 -10.93 -13.79 -22.30
C THR A 241 -10.68 -13.36 -20.86
N HIS A 242 -10.48 -14.31 -19.94
CA HIS A 242 -10.29 -14.03 -18.52
C HIS A 242 -9.14 -14.85 -17.91
N ILE A 243 -8.27 -14.21 -17.11
CA ILE A 243 -7.32 -14.93 -16.25
C ILE A 243 -7.73 -14.82 -14.79
N TYR A 244 -7.89 -15.97 -14.16
CA TYR A 244 -8.18 -16.09 -12.74
C TYR A 244 -6.92 -16.45 -11.95
N PHE A 245 -6.28 -15.45 -11.35
CA PHE A 245 -5.15 -15.70 -10.44
C PHE A 245 -5.67 -16.13 -9.06
N ASN A 246 -5.63 -17.43 -8.81
CA ASN A 246 -6.05 -18.06 -7.58
C ASN A 246 -4.93 -18.07 -6.52
N ASN A 247 -5.17 -17.39 -5.40
CA ASN A 247 -4.32 -17.37 -4.21
C ASN A 247 -4.93 -18.18 -3.04
N LEU A 248 -5.76 -19.19 -3.33
CA LEU A 248 -6.19 -20.19 -2.36
C LEU A 248 -5.15 -21.31 -2.24
N GLY A 249 -5.18 -22.04 -1.13
CA GLY A 249 -4.32 -23.21 -0.96
C GLY A 249 -4.66 -24.35 -1.91
N LYS A 250 -3.64 -25.01 -2.43
CA LYS A 250 -3.72 -26.24 -3.23
C LYS A 250 -3.05 -27.41 -2.51
N ASP A 251 -1.88 -27.16 -1.92
CA ASP A 251 -1.06 -28.19 -1.28
C ASP A 251 -1.26 -28.12 0.25
N ARG A 252 -2.23 -28.89 0.75
CA ARG A 252 -2.64 -28.83 2.16
C ARG A 252 -2.61 -30.24 2.76
N PRO A 253 -1.83 -30.51 3.83
CA PRO A 253 -1.71 -31.84 4.42
C PRO A 253 -2.94 -32.22 5.27
N LYS A 254 -3.41 -33.48 5.15
CA LYS A 254 -4.67 -34.01 5.74
C LYS A 254 -4.82 -33.89 7.26
N LYS A 255 -3.74 -33.98 8.04
CA LYS A 255 -3.89 -34.35 9.45
C LYS A 255 -4.21 -33.21 10.44
N LEU A 256 -4.04 -31.93 10.09
CA LEU A 256 -4.25 -30.81 11.06
C LEU A 256 -4.75 -29.49 10.45
N ASP A 257 -4.95 -29.40 9.13
CA ASP A 257 -5.27 -28.14 8.42
C ASP A 257 -6.66 -28.17 7.76
N PHE A 258 -7.73 -28.25 8.57
CA PHE A 258 -9.11 -28.30 8.08
C PHE A 258 -9.47 -27.14 7.15
N GLU A 259 -9.02 -25.94 7.48
CA GLU A 259 -9.21 -24.77 6.63
C GLU A 259 -8.50 -24.94 5.28
N GLY A 260 -7.27 -25.45 5.30
CA GLY A 260 -6.51 -25.81 4.11
C GLY A 260 -7.23 -26.81 3.21
N HIS A 261 -7.85 -27.87 3.75
CA HIS A 261 -8.60 -28.84 2.92
C HIS A 261 -9.77 -28.21 2.20
N LYS A 262 -10.49 -27.32 2.90
CA LYS A 262 -11.59 -26.59 2.27
C LYS A 262 -11.08 -25.69 1.15
N GLU A 263 -9.97 -24.98 1.35
CA GLU A 263 -9.34 -24.19 0.27
C GLU A 263 -8.88 -25.06 -0.90
N LYS A 264 -8.29 -26.23 -0.63
CA LYS A 264 -7.88 -27.16 -1.68
C LYS A 264 -9.05 -27.59 -2.55
N ALA A 265 -10.19 -27.95 -1.95
CA ALA A 265 -11.37 -28.36 -2.69
C ALA A 265 -11.92 -27.21 -3.56
N LEU A 266 -11.93 -25.99 -3.04
CA LEU A 266 -12.31 -24.80 -3.81
C LEU A 266 -11.33 -24.55 -4.98
N THR A 267 -10.03 -24.68 -4.76
CA THR A 267 -9.02 -24.57 -5.81
C THR A 267 -9.22 -25.62 -6.91
N THR A 268 -9.51 -26.86 -6.54
CA THR A 268 -9.80 -27.93 -7.52
C THR A 268 -11.00 -27.57 -8.38
N ALA A 269 -12.14 -27.19 -7.78
CA ALA A 269 -13.32 -26.80 -8.55
C ALA A 269 -13.10 -25.61 -9.47
N LEU A 270 -12.22 -24.66 -9.09
CA LEU A 270 -11.84 -23.57 -10.00
C LEU A 270 -11.07 -24.08 -11.21
N HIS A 271 -10.09 -24.98 -11.04
CA HIS A 271 -9.33 -25.53 -12.18
C HIS A 271 -10.18 -26.39 -13.09
N ASP A 272 -11.18 -27.08 -12.53
CA ASP A 272 -12.13 -27.86 -13.32
C ASP A 272 -12.96 -26.97 -14.27
N LEU A 273 -13.05 -25.64 -14.06
CA LEU A 273 -13.72 -24.74 -15.00
C LEU A 273 -13.12 -24.74 -16.41
N GLU A 274 -11.83 -25.00 -16.54
CA GLU A 274 -11.16 -25.00 -17.84
C GLU A 274 -11.62 -26.14 -18.76
N THR A 275 -12.33 -27.14 -18.23
CA THR A 275 -12.92 -28.22 -19.04
C THR A 275 -14.17 -27.75 -19.78
N ASP A 276 -14.95 -26.87 -19.16
CA ASP A 276 -16.26 -26.45 -19.64
C ASP A 276 -16.23 -25.03 -20.23
N HIS A 277 -15.16 -24.27 -19.94
CA HIS A 277 -14.92 -22.92 -20.45
C HIS A 277 -13.53 -22.83 -21.07
N GLU A 278 -13.46 -22.77 -22.40
CA GLU A 278 -12.17 -22.66 -23.08
C GLU A 278 -11.54 -21.27 -22.96
N ASN A 279 -12.37 -20.27 -22.65
CA ASN A 279 -12.03 -18.85 -22.63
C ASN A 279 -11.47 -18.34 -21.29
N ILE A 280 -11.19 -19.22 -20.32
CA ILE A 280 -10.59 -18.89 -19.02
C ILE A 280 -9.26 -19.62 -18.80
N ALA A 281 -8.32 -18.94 -18.17
CA ALA A 281 -7.12 -19.55 -17.59
C ALA A 281 -7.15 -19.40 -16.06
N VAL A 282 -7.11 -20.51 -15.33
CA VAL A 282 -7.07 -20.53 -13.87
C VAL A 282 -5.65 -20.86 -13.42
N ILE A 283 -5.04 -19.93 -12.68
CA ILE A 283 -3.62 -19.99 -12.35
C ILE A 283 -3.47 -19.91 -10.84
N THR A 284 -3.00 -20.99 -10.21
CA THR A 284 -2.79 -20.99 -8.76
C THR A 284 -1.38 -20.57 -8.41
N LEU A 285 -1.26 -19.55 -7.56
CA LEU A 285 0.02 -18.96 -7.17
C LEU A 285 0.19 -18.93 -5.64
N PRO A 286 1.41 -19.21 -5.13
CA PRO A 286 1.68 -19.30 -3.70
C PRO A 286 1.42 -17.95 -3.00
N ALA A 287 0.91 -17.96 -1.76
CA ALA A 287 0.50 -16.70 -1.12
C ALA A 287 0.67 -16.55 0.40
N ASP A 288 0.69 -17.63 1.19
CA ASP A 288 0.76 -17.51 2.67
C ASP A 288 1.46 -18.64 3.45
N LYS A 289 1.72 -19.79 2.80
CA LYS A 289 2.41 -20.95 3.37
C LYS A 289 3.62 -21.35 2.51
N GLY A 290 4.36 -22.38 2.92
CA GLY A 290 5.61 -22.78 2.26
C GLY A 290 6.60 -21.62 2.24
N LEU A 291 7.12 -21.31 1.05
CA LEU A 291 8.02 -20.18 0.80
C LEU A 291 7.41 -18.78 1.07
N MET A 292 6.09 -18.70 1.25
CA MET A 292 5.35 -17.48 1.63
C MET A 292 5.05 -17.41 3.13
N GLY A 293 5.77 -18.19 3.95
CA GLY A 293 5.53 -18.27 5.39
C GLY A 293 5.58 -16.90 6.10
N LYS A 294 4.60 -16.66 6.98
CA LYS A 294 4.40 -15.40 7.73
C LYS A 294 5.57 -14.91 8.61
N SER A 295 6.62 -15.70 8.76
CA SER A 295 7.79 -15.39 9.59
C SER A 295 9.09 -15.27 8.82
N ASP A 296 9.11 -15.64 7.53
CA ASP A 296 10.37 -15.79 6.81
C ASP A 296 11.03 -14.44 6.52
N PHE A 297 10.25 -13.37 6.33
CA PHE A 297 10.79 -12.00 6.30
C PHE A 297 11.60 -11.60 7.56
N LYS A 298 11.47 -12.31 8.68
CA LYS A 298 12.23 -12.02 9.91
C LYS A 298 13.59 -12.71 9.95
N LYS A 299 13.80 -13.73 9.11
CA LYS A 299 14.98 -14.57 9.11
C LYS A 299 15.99 -14.01 8.10
N THR A 300 16.91 -13.20 8.61
CA THR A 300 17.94 -12.50 7.81
C THR A 300 19.34 -13.08 7.99
N ASN A 301 19.51 -14.00 8.93
CA ASN A 301 20.82 -14.54 9.34
C ASN A 301 20.95 -16.04 9.05
N ASP A 302 19.93 -16.67 8.47
CA ASP A 302 20.06 -18.03 7.95
C ASP A 302 20.66 -17.99 6.54
N HIS A 303 21.17 -19.13 6.09
CA HIS A 303 21.93 -19.22 4.84
C HIS A 303 21.41 -20.38 3.99
N HIS A 304 21.03 -20.06 2.76
CA HIS A 304 20.59 -20.99 1.73
C HIS A 304 21.41 -20.75 0.48
N SER A 305 22.07 -21.79 -0.03
CA SER A 305 22.83 -21.70 -1.29
C SER A 305 21.93 -21.20 -2.43
N TYR A 306 22.41 -20.20 -3.17
CA TYR A 306 21.72 -19.67 -4.37
C TYR A 306 21.27 -20.77 -5.31
N GLN A 307 22.16 -21.70 -5.67
CA GLN A 307 21.85 -22.78 -6.60
C GLN A 307 20.66 -23.62 -6.13
N LYS A 308 20.66 -24.02 -4.84
CA LYS A 308 19.54 -24.81 -4.27
C LYS A 308 18.23 -24.03 -4.27
N VAL A 309 18.28 -22.73 -3.96
CA VAL A 309 17.10 -21.87 -3.98
C VAL A 309 16.53 -21.74 -5.39
N ARG A 310 17.39 -21.48 -6.38
CA ARG A 310 17.02 -21.36 -7.78
C ARG A 310 16.42 -22.66 -8.33
N GLU A 311 17.07 -23.79 -8.08
CA GLU A 311 16.57 -25.11 -8.47
C GLU A 311 15.20 -25.39 -7.84
N GLU A 312 15.02 -25.10 -6.55
CA GLU A 312 13.74 -25.27 -5.88
C GLU A 312 12.63 -24.42 -6.53
N PHE A 313 12.90 -23.15 -6.84
CA PHE A 313 11.93 -22.27 -7.51
C PHE A 313 11.55 -22.79 -8.90
N LEU A 314 12.55 -23.23 -9.68
CA LEU A 314 12.34 -23.77 -11.01
C LEU A 314 11.51 -25.06 -10.96
N HIS A 315 11.85 -26.00 -10.07
CA HIS A 315 11.10 -27.26 -9.93
C HIS A 315 9.66 -27.05 -9.42
N ILE A 316 9.41 -26.00 -8.64
CA ILE A 316 8.03 -25.60 -8.28
C ILE A 316 7.29 -25.11 -9.53
N ALA A 317 7.90 -24.21 -10.32
CA ALA A 317 7.28 -23.62 -11.49
C ALA A 317 7.04 -24.62 -12.64
N LEU A 318 7.96 -25.57 -12.85
CA LEU A 318 7.85 -26.66 -13.83
C LEU A 318 6.82 -27.74 -13.43
N GLU A 319 6.43 -27.80 -12.15
CA GLU A 319 5.59 -28.88 -11.61
C GLU A 319 6.13 -30.30 -11.91
N ASP A 320 7.46 -30.47 -11.99
CA ASP A 320 8.13 -31.71 -12.43
C ASP A 320 8.29 -32.79 -11.33
N GLY A 321 7.77 -32.51 -10.13
CA GLY A 321 7.83 -33.40 -8.97
C GLY A 321 9.15 -33.40 -8.21
N LYS A 322 10.17 -32.63 -8.61
CA LYS A 322 11.50 -32.63 -7.97
C LYS A 322 11.66 -31.60 -6.83
N ALA A 323 10.76 -30.62 -6.76
CA ALA A 323 10.76 -29.63 -5.69
C ALA A 323 10.56 -30.26 -4.31
N GLN A 324 11.38 -29.85 -3.35
CA GLN A 324 11.48 -30.37 -1.99
C GLN A 324 10.40 -29.82 -1.05
N GLU A 325 9.94 -28.60 -1.30
CA GLU A 325 8.90 -27.94 -0.50
C GLU A 325 7.58 -28.71 -0.62
N LYS A 326 6.93 -28.97 0.53
CA LYS A 326 5.68 -29.74 0.55
C LYS A 326 4.47 -28.90 0.20
N ILE A 327 4.51 -27.62 0.53
CA ILE A 327 3.44 -26.66 0.25
C ILE A 327 3.94 -25.73 -0.84
N LYS A 328 3.63 -26.07 -2.09
CA LYS A 328 4.08 -25.32 -3.26
C LYS A 328 3.03 -24.29 -3.62
N ASP A 329 1.74 -24.66 -3.61
CA ASP A 329 0.61 -23.82 -4.01
C ASP A 329 0.79 -23.20 -5.39
N PHE A 330 1.29 -24.02 -6.32
CA PHE A 330 1.51 -23.62 -7.71
C PHE A 330 0.72 -24.57 -8.62
N HIS A 331 0.04 -24.00 -9.61
CA HIS A 331 -0.53 -24.78 -10.71
C HIS A 331 -0.80 -23.92 -11.94
N ILE A 332 -0.37 -24.41 -13.10
CA ILE A 332 -0.80 -23.96 -14.42
C ILE A 332 -1.18 -25.21 -15.22
N SER A 333 -2.40 -25.26 -15.76
CA SER A 333 -2.90 -26.42 -16.50
C SER A 333 -2.04 -26.69 -17.75
N PRO A 334 -1.96 -27.95 -18.23
CA PRO A 334 -1.25 -28.27 -19.46
C PRO A 334 -1.71 -27.44 -20.66
N LYS A 335 -3.03 -27.22 -20.79
CA LYS A 335 -3.63 -26.39 -21.85
C LYS A 335 -3.09 -24.96 -21.81
N VAL A 336 -3.07 -24.34 -20.63
CA VAL A 336 -2.54 -22.97 -20.48
C VAL A 336 -1.02 -22.95 -20.70
N ARG A 337 -0.27 -23.98 -20.27
CA ARG A 337 1.18 -24.09 -20.55
C ARG A 337 1.47 -24.15 -22.04
N GLU A 338 0.68 -24.88 -22.82
CA GLU A 338 0.84 -24.95 -24.29
C GLU A 338 0.67 -23.58 -24.95
N ILE A 339 -0.23 -22.74 -24.44
CA ILE A 339 -0.42 -21.36 -24.91
C ILE A 339 0.80 -20.48 -24.55
N LEU A 340 1.26 -20.56 -23.29
CA LEU A 340 2.31 -19.69 -22.76
C LEU A 340 3.72 -20.01 -23.30
N PHE A 341 4.02 -21.30 -23.44
CA PHE A 341 5.37 -21.80 -23.71
C PHE A 341 5.52 -22.35 -25.12
N CYS A 342 4.86 -21.72 -26.10
CA CYS A 342 5.04 -22.04 -27.51
C CYS A 342 6.13 -21.17 -28.18
N ASP A 343 6.74 -21.72 -29.24
CA ASP A 343 7.65 -21.02 -30.14
C ASP A 343 6.90 -20.06 -31.09
N SER A 344 7.62 -19.32 -31.93
CA SER A 344 7.03 -18.38 -32.89
C SER A 344 6.13 -19.05 -33.95
N ARG A 345 6.11 -20.39 -34.03
CA ARG A 345 5.23 -21.18 -34.89
C ARG A 345 4.07 -21.82 -34.11
N GLY A 346 3.92 -21.49 -32.83
CA GLY A 346 2.87 -22.02 -31.96
C GLY A 346 3.14 -23.44 -31.43
N LYS A 347 4.39 -23.92 -31.45
CA LYS A 347 4.73 -25.26 -30.94
C LYS A 347 5.28 -25.21 -29.52
N TYR A 348 4.64 -25.94 -28.60
CA TYR A 348 5.11 -26.15 -27.23
C TYR A 348 6.27 -27.15 -27.14
N SER A 349 7.22 -26.90 -26.23
CA SER A 349 8.19 -27.89 -25.74
C SER A 349 8.59 -27.63 -24.29
N LYS A 350 8.99 -28.69 -23.58
CA LYS A 350 9.44 -28.60 -22.17
C LYS A 350 10.73 -27.81 -22.03
N GLU A 351 11.61 -27.90 -23.00
CA GLU A 351 12.88 -27.18 -23.02
C GLU A 351 12.65 -25.67 -23.10
N LEU A 352 11.71 -25.24 -23.94
CA LEU A 352 11.34 -23.83 -24.07
C LEU A 352 10.62 -23.32 -22.82
N GLU A 353 9.76 -24.13 -22.22
CA GLU A 353 9.13 -23.82 -20.93
C GLU A 353 10.19 -23.60 -19.84
N GLU A 354 11.14 -24.52 -19.71
CA GLU A 354 12.24 -24.41 -18.76
C GLU A 354 13.13 -23.19 -19.03
N GLU A 355 13.43 -22.88 -20.29
CA GLU A 355 14.16 -21.68 -20.70
C GLU A 355 13.44 -20.40 -20.26
N LYS A 356 12.17 -20.22 -20.67
CA LYS A 356 11.39 -19.02 -20.31
C LYS A 356 11.23 -18.87 -18.79
N LEU A 357 10.95 -19.97 -18.08
CA LEU A 357 10.84 -19.92 -16.61
C LEU A 357 12.16 -19.57 -15.93
N ASN A 358 13.29 -20.07 -16.45
CA ASN A 358 14.60 -19.69 -15.95
C ASN A 358 14.88 -18.20 -16.16
N ASP A 359 14.52 -17.64 -17.31
CA ASP A 359 14.70 -16.21 -17.59
C ASP A 359 13.88 -15.34 -16.64
N LEU A 360 12.60 -15.66 -16.44
CA LEU A 360 11.73 -14.96 -15.49
C LEU A 360 12.25 -15.04 -14.04
N LEU A 361 12.81 -16.20 -13.65
CA LEU A 361 13.44 -16.35 -12.34
C LEU A 361 14.72 -15.53 -12.22
N ASN A 362 15.58 -15.55 -13.24
CA ASN A 362 16.81 -14.75 -13.28
C ASN A 362 16.48 -13.26 -13.16
N ASN A 363 15.48 -12.78 -13.90
CA ASN A 363 14.96 -11.40 -13.79
C ASN A 363 14.54 -11.10 -12.35
N SER A 364 13.81 -12.03 -11.71
CA SER A 364 13.36 -11.86 -10.33
C SER A 364 14.52 -11.75 -9.33
N PHE A 365 15.57 -12.56 -9.49
CA PHE A 365 16.77 -12.45 -8.65
C PHE A 365 17.46 -11.11 -8.83
N ILE A 366 17.70 -10.69 -10.08
CA ILE A 366 18.37 -9.43 -10.42
C ILE A 366 17.56 -8.24 -9.88
N LYS A 367 16.24 -8.22 -10.08
CA LYS A 367 15.36 -7.13 -9.64
C LYS A 367 15.38 -6.95 -8.12
N MET A 368 15.61 -8.02 -7.37
CA MET A 368 15.75 -8.03 -5.90
C MET A 368 17.19 -7.87 -5.41
N GLY A 369 18.15 -7.59 -6.31
CA GLY A 369 19.56 -7.34 -5.97
C GLY A 369 20.38 -8.57 -5.66
N ILE A 370 19.98 -9.72 -6.19
CA ILE A 370 20.72 -10.98 -6.07
C ILE A 370 21.40 -11.25 -7.41
N ASP A 371 22.73 -11.20 -7.40
CA ASP A 371 23.55 -11.43 -8.59
C ASP A 371 23.70 -12.94 -8.86
N PRO A 372 23.13 -13.46 -9.97
CA PRO A 372 23.21 -14.88 -10.33
C PRO A 372 24.64 -15.40 -10.49
N THR A 373 25.60 -14.53 -10.79
CA THR A 373 26.98 -14.92 -11.12
C THR A 373 27.86 -15.12 -9.89
N LYS A 374 27.46 -14.59 -8.73
CA LYS A 374 28.28 -14.60 -7.50
C LYS A 374 28.06 -15.83 -6.63
N ASN A 375 27.07 -16.68 -6.95
CA ASN A 375 26.69 -17.86 -6.17
C ASN A 375 26.65 -17.61 -4.64
N GLN A 376 26.08 -16.48 -4.24
CA GLN A 376 26.02 -16.05 -2.84
C GLN A 376 24.99 -16.85 -2.03
N ASP A 377 25.13 -16.88 -0.71
CA ASP A 377 24.08 -17.42 0.15
C ASP A 377 22.94 -16.40 0.34
N LEU A 378 21.72 -16.91 0.44
CA LEU A 378 20.50 -16.12 0.63
C LEU A 378 19.92 -16.42 2.00
N SER A 379 19.43 -15.38 2.67
CA SER A 379 18.54 -15.54 3.81
C SER A 379 17.14 -15.98 3.39
N SER A 380 16.36 -16.53 4.32
CA SER A 380 14.93 -16.82 4.09
C SER A 380 14.16 -15.57 3.68
N ALA A 381 14.51 -14.39 4.21
CA ALA A 381 13.89 -13.12 3.83
C ALA A 381 14.17 -12.75 2.37
N GLN A 382 15.41 -12.91 1.90
CA GLN A 382 15.78 -12.69 0.49
C GLN A 382 15.09 -13.70 -0.43
N ARG A 383 15.11 -14.99 -0.06
CA ARG A 383 14.39 -16.05 -0.76
C ARG A 383 12.90 -15.72 -0.92
N GLN A 384 12.25 -15.29 0.16
CA GLN A 384 10.84 -14.90 0.14
C GLN A 384 10.60 -13.67 -0.76
N ALA A 385 11.48 -12.67 -0.74
CA ALA A 385 11.34 -11.48 -1.60
C ALA A 385 11.40 -11.85 -3.09
N VAL A 386 12.38 -12.68 -3.50
CA VAL A 386 12.49 -13.15 -4.89
C VAL A 386 11.28 -13.96 -5.30
N TRP A 387 10.87 -14.95 -4.50
CA TRP A 387 9.72 -15.78 -4.82
C TRP A 387 8.42 -14.96 -4.88
N PHE A 388 8.32 -13.91 -4.06
CA PHE A 388 7.17 -13.01 -4.08
C PHE A 388 7.17 -12.18 -5.35
N HIS A 389 8.32 -11.61 -5.74
CA HIS A 389 8.42 -10.87 -6.98
C HIS A 389 8.08 -11.74 -8.20
N PHE A 390 8.64 -12.96 -8.27
CA PHE A 390 8.35 -13.92 -9.33
C PHE A 390 6.85 -14.23 -9.43
N THR A 391 6.23 -14.64 -8.32
CA THR A 391 4.82 -15.11 -8.30
C THR A 391 3.76 -14.02 -8.23
N LYS A 392 4.15 -12.75 -8.08
CA LYS A 392 3.22 -11.60 -7.99
C LYS A 392 3.44 -10.57 -9.08
N TYR A 393 4.57 -10.63 -9.79
CA TYR A 393 4.86 -9.73 -10.90
C TYR A 393 5.37 -10.45 -12.14
N GLU A 394 6.61 -10.97 -12.15
CA GLU A 394 7.26 -11.45 -13.38
C GLU A 394 6.45 -12.50 -14.13
N LEU A 395 6.04 -13.56 -13.43
CA LEU A 395 5.23 -14.62 -14.05
C LEU A 395 3.81 -14.12 -14.41
N PRO A 396 3.04 -13.48 -13.51
CA PRO A 396 1.75 -12.89 -13.90
C PRO A 396 1.82 -11.91 -15.09
N ASN A 397 2.84 -11.05 -15.14
CA ASN A 397 3.02 -10.09 -16.22
C ASN A 397 3.29 -10.82 -17.55
N PHE A 398 4.18 -11.80 -17.55
CA PHE A 398 4.42 -12.66 -18.72
C PHE A 398 3.14 -13.34 -19.22
N ILE A 399 2.33 -13.88 -18.32
CA ILE A 399 1.07 -14.55 -18.69
C ILE A 399 0.09 -13.55 -19.31
N ILE A 400 -0.09 -12.38 -18.69
CA ILE A 400 -1.00 -11.34 -19.18
C ILE A 400 -0.55 -10.81 -20.54
N GLU A 401 0.76 -10.56 -20.72
CA GLU A 401 1.31 -10.08 -21.99
C GLU A 401 1.25 -11.14 -23.09
N THR A 402 1.41 -12.42 -22.76
CA THR A 402 1.38 -13.51 -23.74
C THR A 402 -0.05 -13.85 -24.19
N THR A 403 -1.02 -13.79 -23.28
CA THR A 403 -2.41 -14.18 -23.56
C THR A 403 -3.31 -13.02 -23.94
N GLU A 404 -2.91 -11.78 -23.64
CA GLU A 404 -3.65 -10.55 -23.89
C GLU A 404 -5.15 -10.67 -23.55
N PRO A 405 -5.52 -11.05 -22.31
CA PRO A 405 -6.92 -11.31 -21.97
C PRO A 405 -7.76 -10.02 -22.02
N VAL A 406 -9.09 -10.16 -22.03
CA VAL A 406 -9.99 -9.02 -21.83
C VAL A 406 -9.90 -8.54 -20.38
N SER A 407 -9.86 -9.49 -19.45
CA SER A 407 -9.91 -9.19 -18.02
C SER A 407 -9.10 -10.15 -17.16
N ILE A 408 -8.81 -9.72 -15.93
CA ILE A 408 -8.12 -10.53 -14.91
C ILE A 408 -8.72 -10.30 -13.54
N ASN A 409 -8.45 -11.21 -12.60
CA ASN A 409 -8.61 -10.94 -11.18
C ASN A 409 -7.55 -11.65 -10.33
N PHE A 410 -7.18 -11.06 -9.20
CA PHE A 410 -6.36 -11.69 -8.17
C PHE A 410 -7.24 -12.04 -6.97
N SER A 411 -7.54 -13.33 -6.80
CA SER A 411 -8.54 -13.76 -5.83
C SER A 411 -7.99 -14.69 -4.75
N CYS A 412 -8.51 -14.49 -3.55
CA CYS A 412 -8.45 -15.47 -2.47
C CYS A 412 -9.88 -15.63 -1.95
N LYS A 413 -10.12 -16.05 -0.70
CA LYS A 413 -11.50 -16.17 -0.18
C LYS A 413 -12.34 -14.93 -0.45
N ASP A 414 -11.80 -13.77 -0.06
CA ASP A 414 -12.47 -12.48 -0.22
C ASP A 414 -11.66 -11.49 -1.06
N ALA A 415 -10.61 -11.91 -1.79
CA ALA A 415 -9.75 -10.99 -2.58
C ALA A 415 -9.27 -9.70 -1.84
N ILE A 416 -9.04 -9.78 -0.52
CA ILE A 416 -8.58 -8.64 0.31
C ILE A 416 -7.17 -8.81 0.84
N ASP A 417 -6.82 -10.02 1.27
CA ASP A 417 -5.55 -10.31 1.96
C ASP A 417 -4.52 -10.78 0.93
N ARG A 418 -4.48 -12.09 0.65
CA ARG A 418 -3.58 -12.71 -0.33
C ARG A 418 -3.78 -12.17 -1.75
N GLY A 419 -5.03 -12.12 -2.21
CA GLY A 419 -5.39 -11.55 -3.52
C GLY A 419 -5.17 -10.03 -3.58
N GLY A 420 -5.52 -9.31 -2.50
CA GLY A 420 -5.34 -7.85 -2.43
C GLY A 420 -3.88 -7.42 -2.50
N VAL A 421 -2.99 -8.14 -1.81
CA VAL A 421 -1.53 -7.89 -1.89
C VAL A 421 -0.94 -8.29 -3.25
N SER A 422 -1.44 -9.37 -3.87
CA SER A 422 -1.00 -9.77 -5.22
C SER A 422 -1.33 -8.67 -6.24
N SER A 423 -2.58 -8.21 -6.24
CA SER A 423 -3.05 -7.08 -7.05
C SER A 423 -2.25 -5.79 -6.78
N ALA A 424 -2.12 -5.38 -5.52
CA ALA A 424 -1.41 -4.14 -5.18
C ALA A 424 0.07 -4.17 -5.62
N TYR A 425 0.75 -5.31 -5.50
CA TYR A 425 2.14 -5.44 -5.92
C TYR A 425 2.28 -5.51 -7.45
N TYR A 426 1.42 -6.27 -8.14
CA TYR A 426 1.41 -6.35 -9.59
C TYR A 426 1.28 -4.95 -10.20
N ASN A 427 0.28 -4.18 -9.76
CA ASN A 427 0.03 -2.83 -10.26
C ASN A 427 1.14 -1.85 -9.86
N LEU A 428 1.74 -1.98 -8.67
CA LEU A 428 2.91 -1.16 -8.30
C LEU A 428 4.05 -1.35 -9.29
N MET A 429 4.43 -2.60 -9.54
CA MET A 429 5.55 -2.91 -10.43
C MET A 429 5.22 -2.56 -11.89
N LYS A 430 4.00 -2.88 -12.37
CA LYS A 430 3.58 -2.57 -13.73
C LYS A 430 3.60 -1.07 -14.01
N SER A 431 3.12 -0.27 -13.06
CA SER A 431 3.12 1.20 -13.16
C SER A 431 4.53 1.80 -13.25
N ILE A 432 5.49 1.19 -12.53
CA ILE A 432 6.90 1.61 -12.56
C ILE A 432 7.50 1.33 -13.94
N GLU A 433 7.22 0.14 -14.50
CA GLU A 433 7.75 -0.27 -15.81
C GLU A 433 7.08 0.46 -16.97
N SER A 434 5.82 0.86 -16.83
CA SER A 434 5.12 1.68 -17.82
C SER A 434 5.47 3.18 -17.75
N GLY A 435 6.40 3.58 -16.88
CA GLY A 435 6.83 4.98 -16.73
C GLY A 435 5.81 5.92 -16.08
N GLN A 436 4.72 5.38 -15.53
CA GLN A 436 3.71 6.14 -14.76
C GLN A 436 3.49 5.47 -13.40
N PRO A 437 4.45 5.59 -12.47
CA PRO A 437 4.38 4.92 -11.17
C PRO A 437 3.14 5.32 -10.39
N LEU A 438 2.54 4.37 -9.66
CA LEU A 438 1.46 4.67 -8.73
C LEU A 438 1.88 5.74 -7.72
N SER A 439 0.94 6.64 -7.40
CA SER A 439 1.08 7.50 -6.24
C SER A 439 0.95 6.68 -4.94
N ARG A 440 1.49 7.22 -3.84
CA ARG A 440 1.28 6.65 -2.49
C ARG A 440 -0.20 6.43 -2.19
N LYS A 441 -1.05 7.39 -2.58
CA LYS A 441 -2.50 7.33 -2.37
C LYS A 441 -3.13 6.13 -3.08
N GLU A 442 -2.78 5.91 -4.35
CA GLU A 442 -3.28 4.77 -5.13
C GLU A 442 -2.80 3.43 -4.54
N PHE A 443 -1.53 3.36 -4.15
CA PHE A 443 -0.98 2.15 -3.53
C PHE A 443 -1.63 1.82 -2.19
N GLU A 444 -1.80 2.82 -1.31
CA GLU A 444 -2.50 2.65 -0.02
C GLU A 444 -3.99 2.32 -0.22
N CYS A 445 -4.65 2.90 -1.23
CA CYS A 445 -6.00 2.51 -1.62
C CYS A 445 -6.06 1.04 -2.03
N ALA A 446 -5.14 0.59 -2.90
CA ALA A 446 -5.07 -0.78 -3.36
C ALA A 446 -4.90 -1.79 -2.20
N LEU A 447 -4.12 -1.42 -1.18
CA LEU A 447 -3.87 -2.24 0.00
C LEU A 447 -5.01 -2.22 1.02
N HIS A 448 -5.63 -1.07 1.30
CA HIS A 448 -6.47 -0.91 2.49
C HIS A 448 -7.97 -0.81 2.20
N ALA A 449 -8.38 -0.38 1.00
CA ALA A 449 -9.79 -0.16 0.69
C ALA A 449 -10.61 -1.46 0.74
N ALA A 450 -10.14 -2.52 0.07
CA ALA A 450 -10.87 -3.79 0.02
C ALA A 450 -10.96 -4.47 1.41
N PRO A 451 -9.89 -4.58 2.21
CA PRO A 451 -10.02 -5.06 3.60
C PRO A 451 -11.02 -4.26 4.44
N ALA A 452 -11.08 -2.95 4.27
CA ALA A 452 -12.00 -2.09 5.02
C ALA A 452 -13.45 -2.31 4.58
N MET A 453 -13.68 -2.39 3.27
CA MET A 453 -14.98 -2.70 2.68
C MET A 453 -15.53 -4.04 3.17
N VAL A 454 -14.71 -5.08 3.23
CA VAL A 454 -15.18 -6.46 3.46
C VAL A 454 -15.17 -6.85 4.93
N LYS A 455 -14.19 -6.39 5.71
CA LYS A 455 -13.95 -6.83 7.10
C LYS A 455 -13.77 -5.68 8.09
N ALA A 456 -14.09 -4.45 7.70
CA ALA A 456 -13.92 -3.24 8.51
C ALA A 456 -12.51 -3.03 9.06
N ARG A 457 -11.45 -3.55 8.42
CA ARG A 457 -10.07 -3.46 8.92
C ARG A 457 -9.10 -3.07 7.82
N GLY A 458 -7.89 -2.63 8.18
CA GLY A 458 -6.80 -2.48 7.23
C GLY A 458 -6.22 -3.85 6.78
N MET A 459 -5.31 -3.81 5.81
CA MET A 459 -4.46 -4.95 5.46
C MET A 459 -3.80 -5.54 6.70
N ASN A 460 -3.85 -6.87 6.82
CA ASN A 460 -3.31 -7.58 7.97
C ASN A 460 -1.79 -7.80 7.82
N HIS A 461 -1.27 -8.86 8.44
CA HIS A 461 0.13 -9.28 8.34
C HIS A 461 0.70 -9.44 6.92
N HIS A 462 -0.11 -9.60 5.86
CA HIS A 462 0.40 -9.63 4.47
C HIS A 462 1.10 -8.33 4.05
N SER A 463 0.82 -7.20 4.74
CA SER A 463 1.60 -5.97 4.64
C SER A 463 3.11 -6.19 4.86
N LYS A 464 3.49 -7.18 5.67
CA LYS A 464 4.90 -7.48 5.97
C LYS A 464 5.58 -8.26 4.84
N LEU A 465 4.83 -9.06 4.08
CA LEU A 465 5.35 -9.80 2.93
C LEU A 465 5.66 -8.83 1.79
N ILE A 466 4.69 -7.98 1.43
CA ILE A 466 4.92 -6.94 0.42
C ILE A 466 6.00 -5.94 0.87
N TRP A 467 6.03 -5.58 2.15
CA TRP A 467 7.09 -4.73 2.68
C TRP A 467 8.48 -5.35 2.48
N ASN A 468 8.64 -6.65 2.71
CA ASN A 468 9.93 -7.33 2.55
C ASN A 468 10.43 -7.29 1.09
N THR A 469 9.53 -7.49 0.14
CA THR A 469 9.85 -7.41 -1.28
C THR A 469 10.12 -5.98 -1.73
N VAL A 470 9.33 -5.01 -1.26
CA VAL A 470 9.55 -3.58 -1.53
C VAL A 470 10.89 -3.10 -0.94
N ASP A 471 11.26 -3.55 0.27
CA ASP A 471 12.58 -3.27 0.87
C ASP A 471 13.72 -3.78 -0.03
N ALA A 472 13.66 -5.04 -0.45
CA ALA A 472 14.67 -5.62 -1.36
C ALA A 472 14.75 -4.85 -2.69
N TYR A 473 13.59 -4.54 -3.29
CA TYR A 473 13.51 -3.77 -4.52
C TYR A 473 14.11 -2.37 -4.38
N ILE A 474 13.77 -1.64 -3.30
CA ILE A 474 14.29 -0.30 -3.05
C ILE A 474 15.80 -0.34 -2.86
N ASN A 475 16.33 -1.31 -2.13
CA ASN A 475 17.77 -1.39 -1.87
C ASN A 475 18.56 -1.62 -3.17
N GLN A 476 18.02 -2.44 -4.08
CA GLN A 476 18.64 -2.65 -5.39
C GLN A 476 18.54 -1.43 -6.32
N ASN A 477 17.46 -0.66 -6.23
CA ASN A 477 17.16 0.44 -7.17
C ASN A 477 17.18 1.80 -6.47
N TYR A 478 17.98 1.94 -5.41
CA TYR A 478 17.85 3.05 -4.47
C TYR A 478 18.03 4.42 -5.12
N GLU A 479 19.09 4.59 -5.90
CA GLU A 479 19.39 5.86 -6.58
C GLU A 479 18.27 6.24 -7.56
N GLN A 480 17.82 5.29 -8.40
CA GLN A 480 16.74 5.52 -9.37
C GLN A 480 15.41 5.89 -8.70
N ILE A 481 15.10 5.31 -7.54
CA ILE A 481 13.88 5.61 -6.79
C ILE A 481 14.00 6.95 -6.07
N ARG A 482 15.16 7.23 -5.47
CA ARG A 482 15.45 8.49 -4.76
C ARG A 482 15.39 9.68 -5.73
N ASP A 483 15.96 9.53 -6.92
CA ASP A 483 16.13 10.61 -7.87
C ASP A 483 14.88 10.86 -8.73
N ASP A 484 13.89 9.98 -8.66
CA ASP A 484 12.58 10.13 -9.32
C ASP A 484 11.51 10.58 -8.30
N PRO A 485 11.03 11.85 -8.37
CA PRO A 485 10.03 12.37 -7.44
C PRO A 485 8.71 11.59 -7.44
N LYS A 486 8.36 10.90 -8.53
CA LYS A 486 7.14 10.07 -8.60
C LYS A 486 7.29 8.76 -7.83
N LYS A 487 8.53 8.31 -7.57
CA LYS A 487 8.84 7.04 -6.88
C LYS A 487 9.38 7.24 -5.47
N ALA A 488 9.96 8.41 -5.16
CA ALA A 488 10.64 8.69 -3.90
C ALA A 488 9.79 8.39 -2.65
N TRP A 489 8.46 8.53 -2.74
CA TRP A 489 7.53 8.18 -1.65
C TRP A 489 7.64 6.71 -1.19
N LEU A 490 8.13 5.80 -2.03
CA LEU A 490 8.34 4.39 -1.66
C LEU A 490 9.35 4.23 -0.54
N ILE A 491 10.38 5.09 -0.49
CA ILE A 491 11.40 5.12 0.56
C ILE A 491 10.73 5.48 1.90
N GLU A 492 9.93 6.55 1.93
CA GLU A 492 9.15 6.94 3.11
C GLU A 492 8.21 5.81 3.52
N TRP A 493 7.44 5.26 2.58
CA TRP A 493 6.47 4.21 2.87
C TRP A 493 7.15 2.98 3.48
N ARG A 494 8.30 2.54 2.94
CA ARG A 494 9.10 1.45 3.51
C ARG A 494 9.53 1.78 4.93
N ASP A 495 10.11 2.95 5.16
CA ASP A 495 10.66 3.30 6.47
C ASP A 495 9.53 3.40 7.52
N LEU A 496 8.39 4.00 7.17
CA LEU A 496 7.25 4.18 8.07
C LEU A 496 6.49 2.88 8.40
N ASN A 497 6.54 1.89 7.50
CA ASN A 497 5.89 0.59 7.66
C ASN A 497 6.85 -0.53 8.09
N CYS A 498 8.10 -0.17 8.48
CA CYS A 498 9.12 -1.14 8.84
C CYS A 498 8.69 -2.08 9.99
N PRO A 499 8.69 -3.41 9.78
CA PRO A 499 8.44 -4.37 10.84
C PRO A 499 9.46 -4.24 11.97
N HIS A 500 9.00 -4.42 13.22
CA HIS A 500 9.87 -4.31 14.38
C HIS A 500 11.12 -5.20 14.32
N SER A 501 11.02 -6.40 13.75
CA SER A 501 12.15 -7.33 13.60
C SER A 501 13.17 -6.91 12.53
N ARG A 502 12.87 -5.90 11.71
CA ARG A 502 13.72 -5.43 10.61
C ARG A 502 14.27 -4.02 10.81
N VAL A 503 13.79 -3.32 11.83
CA VAL A 503 14.09 -1.90 12.08
C VAL A 503 15.58 -1.64 12.30
N GLU A 504 16.31 -2.57 12.91
CA GLU A 504 17.72 -2.36 13.24
C GLU A 504 18.60 -2.26 12.00
N ALA A 505 18.48 -3.24 11.10
CA ALA A 505 19.22 -3.22 9.84
C ALA A 505 18.82 -2.01 8.98
N LEU A 506 17.52 -1.71 8.91
CA LEU A 506 17.05 -0.56 8.12
C LEU A 506 17.48 0.77 8.71
N LEU A 507 17.47 0.94 10.04
CA LEU A 507 17.93 2.17 10.69
C LEU A 507 19.39 2.47 10.35
N ASN A 508 20.27 1.46 10.42
CA ASN A 508 21.67 1.61 10.03
C ASN A 508 21.81 2.07 8.58
N LEU A 509 21.13 1.35 7.67
CA LEU A 509 21.17 1.65 6.24
C LEU A 509 20.67 3.06 5.94
N ARG A 510 19.51 3.44 6.48
CA ARG A 510 18.91 4.77 6.25
C ARG A 510 19.75 5.90 6.82
N THR A 511 20.29 5.71 8.02
CA THR A 511 21.13 6.74 8.65
C THR A 511 22.34 7.03 7.76
N ALA A 512 23.02 5.99 7.27
CA ALA A 512 24.15 6.12 6.36
C ALA A 512 23.76 6.79 5.02
N GLN A 513 22.66 6.36 4.40
CA GLN A 513 22.16 6.92 3.15
C GLN A 513 21.82 8.41 3.26
N VAL A 514 21.03 8.80 4.27
CA VAL A 514 20.63 10.21 4.45
C VAL A 514 21.84 11.08 4.83
N LEU A 515 22.78 10.55 5.62
CA LEU A 515 24.01 11.27 5.95
C LEU A 515 24.85 11.55 4.70
N GLN A 516 24.98 10.57 3.81
CA GLN A 516 25.64 10.74 2.52
C GLN A 516 24.95 11.78 1.66
N GLU A 517 23.62 11.73 1.55
CA GLU A 517 22.81 12.68 0.77
C GLU A 517 22.94 14.12 1.27
N LEU A 518 22.87 14.31 2.59
CA LEU A 518 23.04 15.64 3.20
C LEU A 518 24.45 16.19 2.97
N ARG A 519 25.49 15.36 3.09
CA ARG A 519 26.88 15.78 2.81
C ARG A 519 27.12 16.13 1.34
N GLN A 520 26.52 15.36 0.43
CA GLN A 520 26.56 15.68 -1.01
C GLN A 520 25.85 17.01 -1.30
N ARG A 521 24.69 17.24 -0.67
CA ARG A 521 23.96 18.50 -0.80
C ARG A 521 24.76 19.68 -0.23
N GLU A 522 25.35 19.52 0.95
CA GLU A 522 26.23 20.52 1.56
C GLU A 522 27.39 20.89 0.62
N ALA A 523 28.11 19.89 0.09
CA ALA A 523 29.20 20.12 -0.86
C ALA A 523 28.72 20.82 -2.15
N SER A 524 27.54 20.45 -2.67
CA SER A 524 26.97 21.09 -3.86
C SER A 524 26.64 22.58 -3.65
N LEU A 525 26.16 22.95 -2.46
CA LEU A 525 25.85 24.34 -2.09
C LEU A 525 27.12 25.15 -1.86
N GLN A 526 28.14 24.56 -1.25
CA GLN A 526 29.44 25.20 -1.03
C GLN A 526 30.17 25.50 -2.36
N ASN A 527 30.03 24.62 -3.36
CA ASN A 527 30.68 24.75 -4.66
C ASN A 527 29.91 25.62 -5.67
N SER A 528 28.70 26.09 -5.34
CA SER A 528 27.95 26.97 -6.24
C SER A 528 28.57 28.38 -6.21
N ASN A 529 29.22 28.80 -7.30
CA ASN A 529 29.84 30.14 -7.46
C ASN A 529 28.82 31.31 -7.53
N LEU A 530 27.55 31.06 -7.23
CA LEU A 530 26.53 32.08 -7.10
C LEU A 530 26.61 32.63 -5.66
N ILE A 531 26.97 33.91 -5.55
CA ILE A 531 27.01 34.72 -4.32
C ILE A 531 25.96 34.21 -3.32
N PRO A 532 26.31 33.86 -2.07
CA PRO A 532 25.35 33.27 -1.16
C PRO A 532 24.28 34.30 -0.82
N ALA A 533 23.12 34.20 -1.48
CA ALA A 533 21.89 34.74 -0.95
C ALA A 533 21.76 34.25 0.51
N LYS A 534 21.19 35.07 1.40
CA LYS A 534 20.92 34.69 2.80
C LYS A 534 20.23 33.31 2.92
N GLU A 535 19.50 32.93 1.88
CA GLU A 535 18.86 31.62 1.70
C GLU A 535 19.86 30.45 1.68
N ASN A 536 20.95 30.51 0.90
CA ASN A 536 21.96 29.44 0.83
C ASN A 536 22.66 29.24 2.19
N GLN A 537 22.92 30.32 2.92
CA GLN A 537 23.50 30.22 4.27
C GLN A 537 22.53 29.58 5.28
N LEU A 538 21.23 29.83 5.15
CA LEU A 538 20.23 29.21 6.01
C LEU A 538 20.04 27.72 5.67
N GLU A 539 20.06 27.37 4.39
CA GLU A 539 20.01 25.99 3.93
C GLU A 539 21.22 25.20 4.45
N LEU A 540 22.44 25.74 4.31
CA LEU A 540 23.65 25.15 4.88
C LEU A 540 23.56 24.94 6.40
N LYS A 541 23.05 25.92 7.16
CA LYS A 541 22.83 25.77 8.61
C LYS A 541 21.80 24.68 8.93
N SER A 542 20.76 24.56 8.12
CA SER A 542 19.72 23.55 8.28
C SER A 542 20.27 22.15 7.99
N ILE A 543 21.07 22.00 6.93
CA ILE A 543 21.77 20.76 6.59
C ILE A 543 22.74 20.35 7.70
N ALA A 544 23.58 21.26 8.18
CA ALA A 544 24.50 20.98 9.27
C ALA A 544 23.76 20.53 10.56
N GLN A 545 22.59 21.11 10.83
CA GLN A 545 21.75 20.67 11.96
C GLN A 545 21.11 19.30 11.72
N GLY A 546 20.75 18.97 10.47
CA GLY A 546 20.30 17.65 10.05
C GLY A 546 21.38 16.57 10.22
N ILE A 547 22.63 16.87 9.82
CA ILE A 547 23.78 15.99 10.02
C ILE A 547 23.98 15.68 11.50
N LYS A 548 23.94 16.69 12.38
CA LYS A 548 24.03 16.50 13.84
C LYS A 548 22.92 15.61 14.41
N ILE A 549 21.71 15.70 13.86
CA ILE A 549 20.60 14.82 14.24
C ILE A 549 20.92 13.37 13.90
N LEU A 550 21.43 13.11 12.69
CA LEU A 550 21.78 11.76 12.23
C LEU A 550 22.95 11.17 13.02
N GLU A 551 24.00 11.94 13.27
CA GLU A 551 25.14 11.53 14.10
C GLU A 551 24.70 11.20 15.54
N ASN A 552 23.76 11.98 16.09
CA ASN A 552 23.18 11.68 17.39
C ASN A 552 22.33 10.40 17.38
N ILE A 553 21.58 10.15 16.31
CA ILE A 553 20.83 8.89 16.12
C ILE A 553 21.77 7.69 16.07
N GLU A 554 22.87 7.79 15.32
CA GLU A 554 23.90 6.75 15.21
C GLU A 554 24.52 6.44 16.59
N GLN A 555 24.90 7.48 17.35
CA GLN A 555 25.42 7.34 18.71
C GLN A 555 24.41 6.66 19.65
N GLN A 556 23.13 7.04 19.57
CA GLN A 556 22.08 6.43 20.40
C GLN A 556 21.81 4.98 20.04
N HIS A 557 21.90 4.64 18.76
CA HIS A 557 21.76 3.27 18.29
C HIS A 557 22.92 2.39 18.76
N ILE A 558 24.17 2.87 18.63
CA ILE A 558 25.37 2.18 19.15
C ILE A 558 25.27 1.98 20.66
N ALA A 559 24.74 2.97 21.39
CA ALA A 559 24.51 2.88 22.83
C ALA A 559 23.35 1.95 23.23
N GLY A 560 22.70 1.28 22.27
CA GLY A 560 21.64 0.29 22.53
C GLY A 560 20.33 0.90 23.05
N VAL A 561 20.07 2.18 22.79
CA VAL A 561 18.86 2.85 23.31
C VAL A 561 17.61 2.21 22.72
N SER A 562 16.62 1.94 23.57
CA SER A 562 15.31 1.45 23.15
C SER A 562 14.61 2.49 22.26
N GLY A 563 13.84 2.05 21.26
CA GLY A 563 13.08 2.97 20.40
C GLY A 563 13.62 3.12 18.98
N LYS A 564 14.33 2.10 18.45
CA LYS A 564 14.84 2.05 17.07
C LYS A 564 13.82 2.49 16.00
N ARG A 565 12.52 2.21 16.18
CA ARG A 565 11.45 2.66 15.26
C ARG A 565 11.20 4.18 15.28
N LEU A 566 11.40 4.84 16.43
CA LEU A 566 11.36 6.30 16.55
C LEU A 566 12.59 6.93 15.93
N LEU A 567 13.75 6.31 16.13
CA LEU A 567 14.99 6.74 15.50
C LEU A 567 14.86 6.67 13.97
N LEU A 568 14.30 5.57 13.44
CA LEU A 568 14.03 5.45 12.01
C LEU A 568 13.04 6.52 11.53
N GLU A 569 11.96 6.76 12.27
CA GLU A 569 11.02 7.85 11.95
C GLU A 569 11.73 9.21 11.93
N ALA A 570 12.66 9.47 12.86
CA ALA A 570 13.43 10.71 12.90
C ALA A 570 14.34 10.83 11.68
N VAL A 571 15.04 9.77 11.27
CA VAL A 571 15.85 9.76 10.04
C VAL A 571 14.99 10.10 8.81
N THR A 572 13.86 9.41 8.64
CA THR A 572 12.95 9.62 7.51
C THR A 572 12.41 11.05 7.48
N ARG A 573 11.90 11.55 8.61
CA ARG A 573 11.32 12.90 8.69
C ARG A 573 12.37 14.00 8.55
N THR A 574 13.61 13.78 8.97
CA THR A 574 14.72 14.72 8.73
C THR A 574 15.07 14.79 7.24
N ALA A 575 15.08 13.64 6.54
CA ALA A 575 15.28 13.59 5.09
C ALA A 575 14.18 14.36 4.33
N GLU A 576 12.89 14.14 4.67
CA GLU A 576 11.75 14.82 4.04
C GLU A 576 11.78 16.35 4.18
N LEU A 577 12.34 16.87 5.27
CA LEU A 577 12.44 18.31 5.49
C LEU A 577 13.61 18.97 4.74
N LEU A 578 14.70 18.23 4.52
CA LEU A 578 15.98 18.81 4.08
C LEU A 578 16.37 18.45 2.65
N LEU A 579 15.81 17.38 2.07
CA LEU A 579 16.20 16.91 0.75
C LEU A 579 15.16 17.29 -0.33
N PRO A 580 15.58 17.99 -1.41
CA PRO A 580 14.68 18.46 -2.47
C PRO A 580 13.94 17.37 -3.25
N SER A 581 14.51 16.16 -3.34
CA SER A 581 13.93 15.03 -4.10
C SER A 581 12.59 14.53 -3.54
N VAL A 582 12.24 14.94 -2.32
CA VAL A 582 10.93 14.65 -1.69
C VAL A 582 9.90 15.77 -1.96
N ILE A 583 10.32 16.89 -2.55
CA ILE A 583 9.54 18.12 -2.68
C ILE A 583 9.56 18.62 -4.14
N HIS A 584 8.87 17.93 -5.05
CA HIS A 584 8.60 18.45 -6.39
C HIS A 584 7.14 18.24 -6.82
N VAL A 585 6.27 19.22 -6.53
CA VAL A 585 5.23 19.74 -7.45
C VAL A 585 5.00 21.23 -7.11
N GLN A 586 5.14 22.12 -8.09
CA GLN A 586 5.14 23.57 -7.90
C GLN A 586 3.80 24.19 -7.48
N ASP A 587 2.68 23.46 -7.54
CA ASP A 587 1.35 24.00 -7.21
C ASP A 587 0.75 23.46 -5.88
N ALA A 588 1.50 22.64 -5.13
CA ALA A 588 1.08 22.07 -3.83
C ALA A 588 2.02 22.44 -2.65
N LYS A 589 2.96 23.38 -2.85
CA LYS A 589 4.08 23.66 -1.94
C LYS A 589 3.70 24.01 -0.50
N ILE A 590 2.56 24.68 -0.28
CA ILE A 590 2.21 25.19 1.06
C ILE A 590 1.64 24.07 1.96
N ASN A 591 0.66 23.30 1.47
CA ASN A 591 -0.03 22.29 2.29
C ASN A 591 0.85 21.06 2.62
N ILE A 592 1.76 20.64 1.73
CA ILE A 592 2.62 19.47 1.96
C ILE A 592 3.76 19.78 2.95
N GLN A 593 4.38 20.96 2.84
CA GLN A 593 5.40 21.39 3.80
C GLN A 593 4.82 21.58 5.21
N GLU A 594 3.62 22.14 5.33
CA GLU A 594 2.94 22.29 6.62
C GLU A 594 2.66 20.94 7.30
N LYS A 595 2.19 19.93 6.54
CA LYS A 595 1.90 18.60 7.07
C LYS A 595 3.17 17.85 7.50
N ASN A 596 4.24 17.93 6.70
CA ASN A 596 5.52 17.31 7.03
C ASN A 596 6.14 17.96 8.28
N LEU A 597 6.07 19.29 8.35
CA LEU A 597 6.52 20.06 9.51
C LEU A 597 5.74 19.74 10.78
N ALA A 598 4.40 19.66 10.69
CA ALA A 598 3.54 19.28 11.81
C ALA A 598 3.84 17.87 12.33
N SER A 599 4.08 16.92 11.42
CA SER A 599 4.47 15.55 11.75
C SER A 599 5.84 15.51 12.44
N TYR A 600 6.81 16.27 11.91
CA TYR A 600 8.15 16.41 12.48
C TYR A 600 8.13 16.99 13.89
N LEU A 601 7.36 18.07 14.11
CA LEU A 601 7.18 18.70 15.41
C LEU A 601 6.48 17.78 16.42
N THR A 602 5.51 16.99 15.97
CA THR A 602 4.84 15.98 16.79
C THR A 602 5.82 14.90 17.24
N LEU A 603 6.67 14.40 16.35
CA LEU A 603 7.73 13.45 16.69
C LEU A 603 8.73 14.07 17.67
N ALA A 604 9.20 15.29 17.43
CA ALA A 604 10.13 15.98 18.32
C ALA A 604 9.54 16.19 19.73
N LYS A 605 8.24 16.50 19.83
CA LYS A 605 7.51 16.58 21.09
C LYS A 605 7.44 15.22 21.79
N ASP A 606 7.09 14.17 21.07
CA ASP A 606 7.03 12.81 21.61
C ASP A 606 8.39 12.35 22.15
N LEU A 607 9.47 12.57 21.41
CA LEU A 607 10.84 12.28 21.84
C LEU A 607 11.24 13.06 23.10
N THR A 608 10.79 14.31 23.21
CA THR A 608 11.07 15.14 24.41
C THR A 608 10.29 14.68 25.64
N VAL A 609 9.01 14.31 25.47
CA VAL A 609 8.06 14.13 26.59
C VAL A 609 7.97 12.66 27.03
N LYS A 610 7.91 11.74 26.07
CA LYS A 610 7.64 10.32 26.34
C LYS A 610 8.91 9.47 26.48
N TYR A 611 10.04 9.97 26.00
CA TYR A 611 11.29 9.20 25.91
C TYR A 611 12.48 10.00 26.46
N PRO A 612 12.70 10.03 27.79
CA PRO A 612 13.77 10.82 28.41
C PRO A 612 15.16 10.56 27.81
N ALA A 613 15.45 9.30 27.47
CA ALA A 613 16.72 8.91 26.83
C ALA A 613 16.92 9.55 25.44
N LEU A 614 15.86 10.00 24.79
CA LEU A 614 15.83 10.62 23.46
C LEU A 614 15.56 12.14 23.50
N GLN A 615 15.53 12.74 24.71
CA GLN A 615 15.21 14.16 24.88
C GLN A 615 16.18 15.07 24.12
N THR A 616 17.47 14.71 24.08
CA THR A 616 18.50 15.42 23.30
C THR A 616 18.16 15.45 21.81
N LEU A 617 17.73 14.31 21.25
CA LEU A 617 17.31 14.22 19.85
C LEU A 617 16.10 15.12 19.58
N GLY A 618 15.08 15.06 20.45
CA GLY A 618 13.90 15.92 20.35
C GLY A 618 14.24 17.43 20.42
N GLY A 619 15.26 17.80 21.18
CA GLY A 619 15.78 19.17 21.22
C GLY A 619 16.44 19.60 19.90
N PHE A 620 17.29 18.76 19.32
CA PHE A 620 17.94 19.04 18.03
C PHE A 620 16.92 19.18 16.90
N MET A 621 15.90 18.33 16.90
CA MET A 621 14.79 18.42 15.95
C MET A 621 14.04 19.76 16.07
N LYS A 622 13.73 20.22 17.28
CA LYS A 622 13.10 21.54 17.48
C LYS A 622 13.99 22.69 17.01
N ALA A 623 15.29 22.60 17.26
CA ALA A 623 16.25 23.58 16.79
C ALA A 623 16.28 23.67 15.25
N LEU A 624 16.23 22.51 14.56
CA LEU A 624 16.14 22.46 13.10
C LEU A 624 14.92 23.23 12.56
N VAL A 625 13.75 22.99 13.13
CA VAL A 625 12.52 23.69 12.72
C VAL A 625 12.64 25.19 12.91
N GLY A 626 13.19 25.63 14.05
CA GLY A 626 13.44 27.05 14.30
C GLY A 626 14.40 27.67 13.28
N THR A 627 15.42 26.93 12.82
CA THR A 627 16.32 27.39 11.75
C THR A 627 15.59 27.51 10.41
N ILE A 628 14.82 26.49 10.00
CA ILE A 628 14.08 26.50 8.72
C ILE A 628 13.09 27.68 8.66
N LEU A 629 12.37 27.96 9.75
CA LEU A 629 11.35 29.01 9.78
C LEU A 629 11.91 30.42 10.02
N LEU A 630 13.23 30.59 10.20
CA LEU A 630 13.81 31.85 10.63
C LEU A 630 13.61 32.99 9.62
N LEU A 631 13.81 32.71 8.33
CA LEU A 631 13.60 33.68 7.24
C LEU A 631 12.12 33.99 6.98
N PRO A 632 11.21 33.01 6.76
CA PRO A 632 9.81 33.31 6.44
C PRO A 632 9.05 33.99 7.57
N THR A 633 9.53 33.91 8.81
CA THR A 633 8.91 34.54 9.98
C THR A 633 9.58 35.84 10.43
N PHE A 634 10.48 36.42 9.62
CA PHE A 634 11.23 37.64 9.97
C PHE A 634 11.91 37.56 11.36
N GLY A 635 12.40 36.37 11.74
CA GLY A 635 13.09 36.16 13.02
C GLY A 635 12.19 35.86 14.23
N LEU A 636 10.86 35.81 14.09
CA LEU A 636 9.93 35.50 15.20
C LEU A 636 10.11 34.09 15.78
N THR A 637 10.77 33.19 15.06
CA THR A 637 11.06 31.81 15.49
C THR A 637 12.41 31.63 16.19
N LYS A 638 13.17 32.70 16.43
CA LYS A 638 14.45 32.63 17.18
C LYS A 638 14.29 31.97 18.56
N GLY A 639 13.17 32.25 19.25
CA GLY A 639 12.86 31.62 20.54
C GLY A 639 12.64 30.11 20.45
N TRP A 640 12.32 29.55 19.29
CA TRP A 640 12.18 28.11 19.09
C TRP A 640 13.54 27.42 18.95
N VAL A 641 14.50 28.08 18.28
CA VAL A 641 15.90 27.63 18.22
C VAL A 641 16.46 27.57 19.65
N GLU A 642 16.29 28.64 20.43
CA GLU A 642 16.77 28.73 21.81
C GLU A 642 16.11 27.67 22.73
N LYS A 643 14.79 27.47 22.62
CA LYS A 643 14.08 26.41 23.35
C LYS A 643 14.54 25.00 22.96
N GLY A 644 14.84 24.78 21.68
CA GLY A 644 15.42 23.53 21.18
C GLY A 644 16.77 23.23 21.84
N TRP A 645 17.69 24.20 21.81
CA TRP A 645 18.99 24.09 22.47
C TRP A 645 18.90 23.92 23.98
N ALA A 646 17.98 24.62 24.65
CA ALA A 646 17.72 24.43 26.07
C ALA A 646 17.24 23.01 26.39
N THR A 647 16.38 22.45 25.52
CA THR A 647 15.92 21.06 25.64
C THR A 647 17.08 20.07 25.45
N CYS A 648 18.00 20.32 24.51
CA CYS A 648 19.22 19.52 24.36
C CYS A 648 20.07 19.55 25.64
N LYS A 649 20.35 20.74 26.17
CA LYS A 649 21.15 20.91 27.40
C LYS A 649 20.52 20.18 28.59
N ALA A 650 19.19 20.23 28.73
CA ALA A 650 18.48 19.49 29.77
C ALA A 650 18.64 17.97 29.60
N GLY A 651 18.56 17.45 28.37
CA GLY A 651 18.77 16.03 28.08
C GLY A 651 20.19 15.55 28.37
N PHE A 652 21.21 16.35 28.02
CA PHE A 652 22.61 16.06 28.36
C PHE A 652 22.86 16.05 29.87
N ALA A 653 22.38 17.07 30.59
CA ALA A 653 22.51 17.13 32.05
C ALA A 653 21.77 15.99 32.77
N GLY A 654 20.64 15.52 32.21
CA GLY A 654 19.92 14.34 32.68
C GLY A 654 20.71 13.05 32.51
N ARG A 655 21.39 12.87 31.36
CA ARG A 655 22.30 11.74 31.12
C ARG A 655 23.54 11.78 31.99
N GLU A 656 24.16 12.95 32.17
CA GLU A 656 25.31 13.11 33.08
C GLU A 656 24.98 12.71 34.51
N LYS A 657 23.78 13.05 35.02
CA LYS A 657 23.33 12.61 36.36
C LYS A 657 23.08 11.11 36.47
N GLY A 658 22.71 10.44 35.38
CA GLY A 658 22.58 8.97 35.33
C GLY A 658 23.91 8.23 35.12
N LEU A 659 24.86 8.85 34.41
CA LEU A 659 26.20 8.32 34.10
C LEU A 659 27.26 8.68 35.16
N LEU A 660 26.96 9.57 36.09
CA LEU A 660 27.77 9.84 37.29
C LEU A 660 27.91 8.62 38.23
N HIS A 661 27.34 7.47 37.86
CA HIS A 661 27.54 6.18 38.52
C HIS A 661 28.56 5.25 37.84
N ASP A 662 29.15 5.60 36.68
CA ASP A 662 30.18 4.77 36.03
C ASP A 662 31.15 5.65 35.21
N GLU A 663 32.40 5.76 35.68
CA GLU A 663 33.39 6.72 35.16
C GLU A 663 34.30 6.11 34.09
N GLY A 664 34.41 6.74 32.91
CA GLY A 664 35.47 6.35 31.97
C GLY A 664 35.41 6.85 30.52
N SER A 665 34.94 8.07 30.21
CA SER A 665 35.22 8.74 28.92
C SER A 665 34.67 10.17 28.93
N ARG A 666 35.48 11.18 29.29
CA ARG A 666 34.97 12.50 29.72
C ARG A 666 35.59 13.76 29.10
N SER A 667 36.62 13.74 28.26
CA SER A 667 37.34 15.00 27.93
C SER A 667 37.10 15.58 26.52
N THR A 668 36.85 14.76 25.49
CA THR A 668 36.90 15.27 24.10
C THR A 668 35.63 16.03 23.68
N GLN A 669 34.44 15.53 24.04
CA GLN A 669 33.16 16.15 23.65
C GLN A 669 32.86 17.46 24.42
N VAL A 670 33.41 17.59 25.63
CA VAL A 670 33.27 18.81 26.44
C VAL A 670 34.09 19.96 25.84
N HIS A 671 35.27 19.66 25.29
CA HIS A 671 36.13 20.67 24.66
C HIS A 671 35.58 21.19 23.34
N GLU A 672 35.03 20.34 22.47
CA GLU A 672 34.38 20.78 21.23
C GLU A 672 33.15 21.65 21.51
N MET A 673 32.40 21.34 22.58
CA MET A 673 31.23 22.12 22.99
C MET A 673 31.60 23.48 23.60
N GLN A 674 32.70 23.57 24.35
CA GLN A 674 33.21 24.85 24.86
C GLN A 674 33.73 25.74 23.72
N ALA A 675 34.38 25.16 22.71
CA ALA A 675 34.85 25.89 21.54
C ALA A 675 33.69 26.54 20.74
N LEU A 676 32.58 25.82 20.56
CA LEU A 676 31.39 26.34 19.86
C LEU A 676 30.66 27.45 20.64
N VAL A 677 30.66 27.39 21.98
CA VAL A 677 30.08 28.45 22.83
C VAL A 677 30.92 29.74 22.75
N GLU A 678 32.24 29.60 22.74
CA GLU A 678 33.18 30.71 22.53
C GLU A 678 33.03 31.33 21.13
N GLU A 679 32.86 30.51 20.09
CA GLU A 679 32.63 30.99 18.72
C GLU A 679 31.32 31.78 18.59
N GLN A 680 30.25 31.32 19.24
CA GLN A 680 28.97 32.05 19.29
C GLN A 680 29.06 33.38 20.06
N LYS A 681 29.90 33.45 21.09
CA LYS A 681 30.14 34.68 21.84
C LYS A 681 30.84 35.72 20.96
N LYS A 682 31.89 35.31 20.24
CA LYS A 682 32.60 36.17 19.27
C LYS A 682 31.67 36.67 18.15
N TYR A 683 30.78 35.81 17.64
CA TYR A 683 29.83 36.20 16.60
C TYR A 683 28.79 37.22 17.11
N LYS A 684 28.32 37.08 18.36
CA LYS A 684 27.44 38.08 18.99
C LYS A 684 28.13 39.42 19.18
N GLU A 685 29.39 39.40 19.59
CA GLU A 685 30.20 40.62 19.75
C GLU A 685 30.42 41.31 18.39
N GLN A 686 30.69 40.56 17.33
CA GLN A 686 30.80 41.10 15.97
C GLN A 686 29.48 41.68 15.44
N MET A 687 28.34 41.00 15.67
CA MET A 687 27.03 41.52 15.27
C MET A 687 26.62 42.79 16.02
N ASN A 688 27.02 42.92 17.29
CA ASN A 688 26.76 44.13 18.06
C ASN A 688 27.64 45.29 17.59
N ALA A 689 28.92 45.02 17.25
CA ALA A 689 29.81 46.04 16.68
C ALA A 689 29.33 46.58 15.33
N VAL A 690 28.73 45.74 14.48
CA VAL A 690 28.14 46.17 13.20
C VAL A 690 26.91 47.07 13.42
N LYS A 691 26.07 46.76 14.42
CA LYS A 691 24.91 47.60 14.77
C LYS A 691 25.32 48.96 15.35
N GLU A 692 26.41 49.03 16.09
CA GLU A 692 26.93 50.28 16.62
C GLU A 692 27.54 51.15 15.51
N GLN A 693 28.14 50.56 14.48
CA GLN A 693 28.63 51.29 13.30
C GLN A 693 27.48 51.82 12.40
N ASP A 694 26.40 51.06 12.24
CA ASP A 694 25.24 51.50 11.46
C ASP A 694 24.48 52.65 12.15
N HIS A 695 24.36 52.62 13.48
CA HIS A 695 23.77 53.73 14.25
C HIS A 695 24.66 54.99 14.32
N ALA A 696 25.98 54.85 14.17
CA ALA A 696 26.87 56.00 14.08
C ALA A 696 26.78 56.71 12.72
N LYS A 697 26.56 55.97 11.63
CA LYS A 697 26.37 56.53 10.27
C LYS A 697 25.02 57.21 10.07
N GLU A 698 23.95 56.73 10.70
CA GLU A 698 22.63 57.38 10.62
C GLU A 698 22.57 58.76 11.32
N ASN A 699 23.51 59.07 12.22
CA ASN A 699 23.53 60.35 12.93
C ASN A 699 24.44 61.42 12.30
N GLU A 700 25.23 61.10 11.26
CA GLU A 700 26.07 62.10 10.56
C GLU A 700 25.38 62.76 9.35
N ASP A 701 24.28 62.20 8.83
CA ASP A 701 23.62 62.65 7.58
C ASP A 701 22.31 63.44 7.79
N ILE A 702 22.22 64.25 8.85
CA ILE A 702 21.15 65.26 8.98
C ILE A 702 21.78 66.66 9.18
N LYS A 703 22.09 67.32 8.07
CA LYS A 703 22.13 68.80 8.00
C LYS A 703 20.84 69.29 7.33
N PRO A 704 20.11 70.26 7.92
CA PRO A 704 18.93 70.83 7.28
C PRO A 704 19.35 71.74 6.13
N VAL A 705 18.77 71.52 4.95
CA VAL A 705 18.82 72.47 3.82
C VAL A 705 17.48 73.20 3.78
N ASP A 706 17.52 74.49 4.09
CA ASP A 706 16.40 75.40 3.89
C ASP A 706 16.26 75.78 2.41
N GLY A 707 15.00 75.83 1.96
CA GLY A 707 14.56 76.59 0.81
C GLY A 707 14.50 75.82 -0.50
N ILE A 708 13.28 75.55 -0.98
CA ILE A 708 12.75 76.06 -2.26
C ILE A 708 11.28 75.65 -2.37
N THR A 709 10.44 76.67 -2.48
CA THR A 709 9.01 76.64 -2.82
C THR A 709 8.84 76.38 -4.31
N LEU A 710 7.82 75.61 -4.72
CA LEU A 710 6.76 76.04 -5.67
C LEU A 710 5.96 74.86 -6.28
N VAL A 711 4.64 75.10 -6.29
CA VAL A 711 3.57 74.69 -7.24
C VAL A 711 3.11 73.24 -7.25
#